data_AF-A0A1Q9C216-F1
#
_entry.id   AF-A0A1Q9C216-F1
#
_cell.length_a   1.000
_cell.length_b   1.000
_cell.length_c   1.000
_cell.angle_alpha   90.00
_cell.angle_beta   90.00
_cell.angle_gamma   90.00
#
_symmetry.space_group_name_H-M   'P 1'
#
loop_
_entity.id
_entity.type
_entity.pdbx_description
1 polymer ?
#
loop_
_entity_poly.entity_id
_entity_poly.type
_entity_poly.pdbx_seq_one_letter_code
_entity_poly.pdbx_strand_id
1 'polypeptide(L)'
;MAADLKILSSWDQSYAAVGEVLMPFMEYLENETTENLNLSRFGPETVPPFEQFNPVAQGVFNLLYTNGGYHYNDIAVGMSLDALSGSSEELHDSGIWDFADQEYQKVGLKLIAVFYDRNGFHMLLKEPLGEDALNGRRIRGTPLYHPVIEKLGGSPVVLPGPEIYPALERGVVDGAAWPTVGAVNYRWFEVADYFVRPTFGQVSHMLLMNLDTWNSLDETTQAEIEAAALAYEKESSTIFDGLATTEMETLIAEGMEATDFQPEFAATLKIVLPGPEIYPALERGVVDGAAWPTVGAVNYRWFEVADYFVRPTFGQVSHMLLMNLDTWNSLDETTQAEIEAAALAYEKESSTIFDGLATTEMETLIAEGMEATDFQPEFAATLKSAWFNGVTELMQMVAPPGATIFLANNGVMDEGFVPPFVQAHQQNGQAIQLKGAVPMIEGIPAVLVGVGLLLLAMGSGMPVFVAFLVVNLGASMLLLGPAGFGMFSGSFFETATSSSLVTIPLFILMGELLFRSRAVEVLFQSIDTLVGRVRGRQFILSIVLATVFSTLSGAAMGVAAMLGRSLLPGMVSRGYDARLSIGTILAGASLAPLIPPSVLVIIIGTLAGVSIAGLLIAGIIPGLVFSSLFAAYVFIRIWRNPTLAPADEDAKSRPSLLEAATALIKLLPFTIIIALVMGLILMGVATPTEAGAMGVLGSLMTAAIYRNLSIRMIVEAVGESAKISAMILIIMASSKLFSQLLAFSGGASALTQWIVELQVSSWVMLFMLMLLPFILCMFIDQIALMLIVIPIYLPIIDRFEYDPIWFWLLFLVNITVGGITPPFGYTLFALKSAWNEGSMSSVFAAAWPFVGLFVIGMVLLALVPELTTLLPSML
;
A
#
# COMPACT_ATOMS: atom_id res chain seq x y z
N MET A 1 3.55 34.81 -15.20
CA MET A 1 2.42 34.14 -14.51
C MET A 1 3.06 33.27 -13.45
N ALA A 2 2.36 32.83 -12.41
CA ALA A 2 2.93 31.81 -11.55
C ALA A 2 3.16 30.52 -12.35
N ALA A 3 4.27 29.84 -12.12
CA ALA A 3 4.50 28.50 -12.65
C ALA A 3 3.94 27.50 -11.64
N ASP A 4 2.74 26.98 -11.92
CA ASP A 4 2.10 25.94 -11.11
C ASP A 4 2.80 24.59 -11.41
N LEU A 5 3.68 24.14 -10.51
CA LEU A 5 4.48 22.93 -10.68
C LEU A 5 3.99 21.81 -9.76
N LYS A 6 3.62 20.68 -10.36
CA LYS A 6 3.07 19.51 -9.66
C LYS A 6 4.20 18.54 -9.30
N ILE A 7 4.48 18.39 -8.00
CA ILE A 7 5.47 17.45 -7.45
C ILE A 7 4.78 16.15 -7.07
N LEU A 8 5.19 15.04 -7.67
CA LEU A 8 4.79 13.70 -7.28
C LEU A 8 5.82 13.12 -6.31
N SER A 9 5.39 12.44 -5.25
CA SER A 9 6.27 11.86 -4.23
C SER A 9 6.00 10.38 -4.01
N SER A 10 7.07 9.59 -3.90
CA SER A 10 7.03 8.13 -3.70
C SER A 10 6.59 7.72 -2.30
N TRP A 11 6.40 8.67 -1.39
CA TRP A 11 5.93 8.46 -0.03
C TRP A 11 4.77 9.40 0.28
N ASP A 12 3.89 9.01 1.19
CA ASP A 12 2.81 9.87 1.68
C ASP A 12 3.35 10.93 2.67
N GLN A 13 2.48 11.83 3.13
CA GLN A 13 2.88 12.95 4.00
C GLN A 13 3.31 12.52 5.40
N SER A 14 2.95 11.32 5.87
CA SER A 14 3.38 10.85 7.20
C SER A 14 4.87 10.53 7.26
N TYR A 15 5.51 10.18 6.13
CA TYR A 15 6.94 9.92 6.09
C TYR A 15 7.74 11.21 6.38
N ALA A 16 8.62 11.19 7.38
CA ALA A 16 9.33 12.39 7.82
C ALA A 16 10.20 13.04 6.73
N ALA A 17 10.79 12.28 5.80
CA ALA A 17 11.52 12.86 4.66
C ALA A 17 10.62 13.64 3.67
N VAL A 18 9.29 13.50 3.78
CA VAL A 18 8.32 14.37 3.10
C VAL A 18 7.95 15.55 3.99
N GLY A 19 7.48 15.28 5.21
CA GLY A 19 6.96 16.32 6.12
C GLY A 19 8.01 17.34 6.57
N GLU A 20 9.22 16.88 6.88
CA GLU A 20 10.29 17.66 7.52
C GLU A 20 11.43 18.05 6.55
N VAL A 21 11.47 17.47 5.34
CA VAL A 21 12.52 17.75 4.34
C VAL A 21 11.94 18.28 3.02
N LEU A 22 11.06 17.53 2.34
CA LEU A 22 10.47 18.00 1.06
C LEU A 22 9.58 19.24 1.25
N MET A 23 8.67 19.23 2.22
CA MET A 23 7.71 20.33 2.39
C MET A 23 8.42 21.65 2.76
N PRO A 24 9.39 21.69 3.69
CA PRO A 24 10.14 22.93 3.94
C PRO A 24 11.10 23.28 2.78
N PHE A 25 11.60 22.31 2.00
CA PHE A 25 12.32 22.61 0.75
C PHE A 25 11.43 23.31 -0.28
N MET A 26 10.17 22.90 -0.42
CA MET A 26 9.21 23.57 -1.30
C MET A 26 8.99 25.03 -0.87
N GLU A 27 8.79 25.27 0.42
CA GLU A 27 8.67 26.64 0.96
C GLU A 27 9.98 27.44 0.79
N TYR A 28 11.15 26.82 0.98
CA TYR A 28 12.45 27.46 0.76
C TYR A 28 12.63 27.87 -0.71
N LEU A 29 12.30 26.97 -1.65
CA LEU A 29 12.41 27.22 -3.08
C LEU A 29 11.49 28.37 -3.53
N GLU A 30 10.25 28.41 -3.05
CA GLU A 30 9.31 29.51 -3.34
C GLU A 30 9.76 30.88 -2.79
N ASN A 31 10.59 30.92 -1.74
CA ASN A 31 11.11 32.16 -1.17
C ASN A 31 12.40 32.65 -1.84
N GLU A 32 13.27 31.74 -2.31
CA GLU A 32 14.56 32.07 -2.93
C GLU A 32 14.47 32.33 -4.45
N THR A 33 13.44 31.82 -5.15
CA THR A 33 13.24 32.13 -6.58
C THR A 33 12.50 33.44 -6.81
N THR A 34 12.97 34.24 -7.78
CA THR A 34 12.35 35.51 -8.18
C THR A 34 11.13 35.33 -9.08
N GLU A 35 11.02 34.18 -9.76
CA GLU A 35 9.78 33.74 -10.39
C GLU A 35 8.82 33.23 -9.31
N ASN A 36 7.54 33.58 -9.45
CA ASN A 36 6.52 33.27 -8.46
C ASN A 36 6.05 31.81 -8.64
N LEU A 37 6.89 30.84 -8.27
CA LEU A 37 6.58 29.41 -8.29
C LEU A 37 5.41 29.10 -7.35
N ASN A 38 4.66 28.04 -7.66
CA ASN A 38 3.60 27.50 -6.81
C ASN A 38 3.66 25.97 -6.86
N LEU A 39 4.17 25.37 -5.79
CA LEU A 39 4.52 23.95 -5.74
C LEU A 39 3.41 23.14 -5.07
N SER A 40 2.80 22.21 -5.82
CA SER A 40 1.71 21.36 -5.32
C SER A 40 2.14 19.91 -5.20
N ARG A 41 2.09 19.34 -3.99
CA ARG A 41 2.48 17.94 -3.70
C ARG A 41 1.35 16.94 -3.95
N PHE A 42 1.70 15.82 -4.56
CA PHE A 42 0.88 14.62 -4.78
C PHE A 42 1.68 13.39 -4.33
N GLY A 43 1.05 12.38 -3.76
CA GLY A 43 1.73 11.21 -3.20
C GLY A 43 1.40 9.87 -3.88
N PRO A 44 1.76 8.74 -3.22
CA PRO A 44 1.49 7.38 -3.70
C PRO A 44 0.00 7.05 -3.86
N GLU A 45 -0.88 7.81 -3.19
CA GLU A 45 -2.33 7.77 -3.39
C GLU A 45 -2.75 8.22 -4.80
N THR A 46 -1.90 8.99 -5.48
CA THR A 46 -2.13 9.51 -6.85
C THR A 46 -1.60 8.57 -7.92
N VAL A 47 -0.33 8.18 -7.80
CA VAL A 47 0.34 7.22 -8.68
C VAL A 47 1.23 6.33 -7.80
N PRO A 48 1.12 4.99 -7.88
CA PRO A 48 1.94 4.08 -7.06
C PRO A 48 3.45 4.32 -7.28
N PRO A 49 4.32 4.23 -6.25
CA PRO A 49 5.75 4.61 -6.33
C PRO A 49 6.50 4.03 -7.55
N PHE A 50 6.32 2.74 -7.83
CA PHE A 50 6.95 2.04 -8.95
C PHE A 50 6.40 2.45 -10.35
N GLU A 51 5.34 3.25 -10.40
CA GLU A 51 4.75 3.78 -11.64
C GLU A 51 5.03 5.28 -11.83
N GLN A 52 5.59 5.99 -10.83
CA GLN A 52 5.70 7.46 -10.83
C GLN A 52 6.68 8.03 -11.86
N PHE A 53 7.69 7.25 -12.24
CA PHE A 53 8.76 7.68 -13.14
C PHE A 53 8.24 8.15 -14.51
N ASN A 54 7.43 7.31 -15.15
CA ASN A 54 6.95 7.53 -16.51
C ASN A 54 6.00 8.75 -16.66
N PRO A 55 5.01 8.98 -15.77
CA PRO A 55 4.20 10.20 -15.80
C PRO A 55 4.99 11.50 -15.64
N VAL A 56 6.09 11.50 -14.87
CA VAL A 56 6.91 12.72 -14.69
C VAL A 56 7.82 12.91 -15.91
N ALA A 57 8.45 11.85 -16.41
CA ALA A 57 9.23 11.90 -17.67
C ALA A 57 8.38 12.39 -18.86
N GLN A 58 7.08 12.07 -18.88
CA GLN A 58 6.12 12.52 -19.90
C GLN A 58 5.52 13.91 -19.64
N GLY A 59 5.92 14.63 -18.59
CA GLY A 59 5.43 15.97 -18.26
C GLY A 59 3.98 16.02 -17.75
N VAL A 60 3.44 14.89 -17.32
CA VAL A 60 2.11 14.80 -16.69
C VAL A 60 2.17 15.33 -15.24
N PHE A 61 3.31 15.10 -14.58
CA PHE A 61 3.77 15.82 -13.38
C PHE A 61 5.07 16.54 -13.72
N ASN A 62 5.38 17.62 -12.99
CA ASN A 62 6.54 18.45 -13.26
C ASN A 62 7.77 18.00 -12.49
N LEU A 63 7.60 17.51 -11.26
CA LEU A 63 8.70 16.98 -10.44
C LEU A 63 8.36 15.62 -9.83
N LEU A 64 9.40 14.87 -9.47
CA LEU A 64 9.35 13.59 -8.78
C LEU A 64 10.32 13.57 -7.60
N TYR A 65 9.80 13.37 -6.39
CA TYR A 65 10.58 13.11 -5.19
C TYR A 65 10.58 11.61 -4.87
N THR A 66 11.73 10.94 -5.01
CA THR A 66 11.84 9.47 -5.07
C THR A 66 13.20 8.97 -4.58
N ASN A 67 13.36 7.65 -4.45
CA ASN A 67 14.64 6.96 -4.31
C ASN A 67 14.87 6.07 -5.55
N GLY A 68 16.13 5.86 -5.94
CA GLY A 68 16.48 5.11 -7.15
C GLY A 68 15.96 3.67 -7.20
N GLY A 69 15.71 3.05 -6.04
CA GLY A 69 15.12 1.72 -5.94
C GLY A 69 13.67 1.59 -6.43
N TYR A 70 12.95 2.69 -6.66
CA TYR A 70 11.58 2.66 -7.19
C TYR A 70 11.49 2.60 -8.73
N HIS A 71 12.50 3.11 -9.44
CA HIS A 71 12.51 3.21 -10.92
C HIS A 71 13.74 2.55 -11.56
N TYR A 72 14.39 1.64 -10.84
CA TYR A 72 15.59 0.94 -11.29
C TYR A 72 15.43 0.15 -12.60
N ASN A 73 14.20 -0.30 -12.92
CA ASN A 73 13.89 -0.98 -14.17
C ASN A 73 13.92 -0.04 -15.38
N ASP A 74 13.66 1.26 -15.17
CA ASP A 74 13.72 2.30 -16.20
C ASP A 74 15.14 2.89 -16.28
N ILE A 75 15.75 3.22 -15.13
CA ILE A 75 17.13 3.74 -15.06
C ILE A 75 17.81 3.39 -13.71
N ALA A 76 18.95 2.72 -13.77
CA ALA A 76 19.66 2.23 -12.59
C ALA A 76 20.54 3.27 -11.89
N VAL A 77 20.86 4.41 -12.53
CA VAL A 77 21.83 5.40 -12.00
C VAL A 77 21.45 5.93 -10.62
N GLY A 78 20.14 6.12 -10.36
CA GLY A 78 19.65 6.56 -9.07
C GLY A 78 19.97 5.61 -7.92
N MET A 79 19.99 4.29 -8.16
CA MET A 79 20.38 3.32 -7.12
C MET A 79 21.86 3.44 -6.75
N SER A 80 22.70 3.88 -7.70
CA SER A 80 24.14 4.02 -7.43
C SER A 80 24.44 5.19 -6.51
N LEU A 81 23.56 6.21 -6.42
CA LEU A 81 23.71 7.35 -5.51
C LEU A 81 23.68 6.92 -4.03
N ASP A 82 22.90 5.91 -3.67
CA ASP A 82 22.89 5.34 -2.31
C ASP A 82 24.28 4.77 -1.91
N ALA A 83 25.13 4.43 -2.88
CA ALA A 83 26.50 3.95 -2.65
C ALA A 83 27.58 5.06 -2.64
N LEU A 84 27.22 6.33 -2.86
CA LEU A 84 28.16 7.45 -3.00
C LEU A 84 28.36 8.24 -1.71
N SER A 85 29.57 8.22 -1.18
CA SER A 85 29.92 9.00 0.01
C SER A 85 30.51 10.37 -0.29
N GLY A 86 30.19 11.33 0.57
CA GLY A 86 30.83 12.64 0.63
C GLY A 86 29.90 13.66 1.27
N SER A 87 30.36 14.88 1.43
CA SER A 87 29.47 16.05 1.41
C SER A 87 28.87 16.23 0.01
N SER A 88 27.73 16.93 -0.09
CA SER A 88 27.18 17.30 -1.41
C SER A 88 28.19 18.09 -2.25
N GLU A 89 28.95 18.99 -1.62
CA GLU A 89 30.04 19.74 -2.27
C GLU A 89 31.06 18.81 -2.93
N GLU A 90 31.53 17.76 -2.24
CA GLU A 90 32.46 16.76 -2.82
C GLU A 90 31.82 15.92 -3.94
N LEU A 91 30.52 15.60 -3.84
CA LEU A 91 29.81 14.84 -4.88
C LEU A 91 29.59 15.66 -6.16
N HIS A 92 29.33 16.96 -6.04
CA HIS A 92 29.32 17.90 -7.17
C HIS A 92 30.73 18.07 -7.75
N ASP A 93 31.74 18.39 -6.93
CA ASP A 93 33.13 18.57 -7.38
C ASP A 93 33.73 17.32 -8.06
N SER A 94 33.24 16.12 -7.71
CA SER A 94 33.66 14.85 -8.34
C SER A 94 33.17 14.66 -9.78
N GLY A 95 32.18 15.44 -10.22
CA GLY A 95 31.48 15.26 -11.49
C GLY A 95 30.52 14.06 -11.53
N ILE A 96 30.37 13.30 -10.43
CA ILE A 96 29.43 12.16 -10.38
C ILE A 96 27.97 12.66 -10.37
N TRP A 97 27.70 13.80 -9.72
CA TRP A 97 26.37 14.43 -9.78
C TRP A 97 26.01 14.83 -11.22
N ASP A 98 26.92 15.50 -11.93
CA ASP A 98 26.75 15.88 -13.33
C ASP A 98 26.53 14.68 -14.25
N PHE A 99 27.23 13.57 -13.98
CA PHE A 99 27.02 12.31 -14.69
C PHE A 99 25.62 11.74 -14.42
N ALA A 100 25.18 11.69 -13.16
CA ALA A 100 23.84 11.21 -12.81
C ALA A 100 22.73 12.06 -13.43
N ASP A 101 22.88 13.38 -13.44
CA ASP A 101 21.99 14.31 -14.14
C ASP A 101 21.97 14.02 -15.66
N GLN A 102 23.12 13.90 -16.30
CA GLN A 102 23.21 13.57 -17.73
C GLN A 102 22.54 12.23 -18.09
N GLU A 103 22.63 11.22 -17.22
CA GLU A 103 21.91 9.95 -17.41
C GLU A 103 20.39 10.13 -17.29
N TYR A 104 19.89 10.92 -16.33
CA TYR A 104 18.46 11.26 -16.24
C TYR A 104 17.97 12.09 -17.43
N GLN A 105 18.79 13.00 -17.97
CA GLN A 105 18.39 13.84 -19.10
C GLN A 105 18.09 13.02 -20.36
N LYS A 106 18.77 11.88 -20.56
CA LYS A 106 18.49 10.94 -21.68
C LYS A 106 17.08 10.36 -21.63
N VAL A 107 16.48 10.27 -20.45
CA VAL A 107 15.12 9.76 -20.22
C VAL A 107 14.11 10.89 -19.92
N GLY A 108 14.46 12.14 -20.24
CA GLY A 108 13.55 13.29 -20.16
C GLY A 108 13.39 13.87 -18.74
N LEU A 109 14.37 13.68 -17.85
CA LEU A 109 14.38 14.23 -16.50
C LEU A 109 15.67 15.01 -16.21
N LYS A 110 15.59 16.14 -15.50
CA LYS A 110 16.71 16.86 -14.90
C LYS A 110 16.83 16.44 -13.44
N LEU A 111 18.02 16.11 -12.96
CA LEU A 111 18.31 16.01 -11.53
C LEU A 111 18.42 17.42 -10.95
N ILE A 112 17.65 17.70 -9.89
CA ILE A 112 17.60 19.00 -9.22
C ILE A 112 18.32 18.95 -7.87
N ALA A 113 18.07 17.92 -7.06
CA ALA A 113 18.66 17.76 -5.73
C ALA A 113 18.73 16.29 -5.30
N VAL A 114 19.63 15.99 -4.35
CA VAL A 114 19.76 14.69 -3.68
C VAL A 114 19.91 14.90 -2.17
N PHE A 115 18.84 14.70 -1.41
CA PHE A 115 18.86 14.81 0.05
C PHE A 115 19.30 13.48 0.68
N TYR A 116 20.47 13.47 1.32
CA TYR A 116 21.07 12.27 1.91
C TYR A 116 20.72 12.12 3.40
N ASP A 117 20.07 11.01 3.75
CA ASP A 117 20.05 10.47 5.11
C ASP A 117 21.26 9.55 5.31
N ARG A 118 22.20 9.99 6.15
CA ARG A 118 23.49 9.32 6.41
C ARG A 118 23.42 8.31 7.57
N ASN A 119 22.29 8.22 8.26
CA ASN A 119 22.10 7.35 9.42
C ASN A 119 21.85 5.88 9.01
N GLY A 120 21.50 5.68 7.74
CA GLY A 120 21.49 4.40 7.06
C GLY A 120 20.18 3.64 7.19
N PHE A 121 20.23 2.35 6.83
CA PHE A 121 19.12 1.43 6.97
C PHE A 121 19.27 0.59 8.24
N HIS A 122 18.13 0.33 8.87
CA HIS A 122 17.96 -0.78 9.82
C HIS A 122 16.97 -1.80 9.27
N MET A 123 16.81 -2.92 9.98
CA MET A 123 15.70 -3.85 9.75
C MET A 123 14.84 -3.91 11.00
N LEU A 124 13.54 -3.65 10.87
CA LEU A 124 12.58 -3.94 11.94
C LEU A 124 12.11 -5.39 11.80
N LEU A 125 12.07 -6.13 12.89
CA LEU A 125 11.76 -7.57 12.92
C LEU A 125 10.69 -7.85 13.98
N LYS A 126 9.86 -8.86 13.73
CA LYS A 126 8.87 -9.37 14.72
C LYS A 126 9.48 -10.26 15.79
N GLU A 127 10.72 -10.70 15.58
CA GLU A 127 11.48 -11.58 16.46
C GLU A 127 12.96 -11.16 16.41
N PRO A 128 13.74 -11.35 17.48
CA PRO A 128 15.17 -11.01 17.47
C PRO A 128 15.93 -11.83 16.43
N LEU A 129 17.13 -11.39 16.04
CA LEU A 129 18.00 -12.15 15.15
C LEU A 129 18.36 -13.51 15.78
N GLY A 130 18.24 -14.58 15.00
CA GLY A 130 18.67 -15.92 15.41
C GLY A 130 20.16 -16.15 15.20
N GLU A 131 20.67 -17.31 15.60
CA GLU A 131 22.05 -17.73 15.30
C GLU A 131 22.31 -17.79 13.78
N ASP A 132 21.29 -18.15 12.98
CA ASP A 132 21.32 -18.15 11.50
C ASP A 132 20.87 -16.80 10.88
N ALA A 133 20.97 -15.68 11.60
CA ALA A 133 20.52 -14.34 11.18
C ALA A 133 19.04 -14.26 10.73
N LEU A 134 18.77 -14.21 9.42
CA LEU A 134 17.42 -14.06 8.82
C LEU A 134 16.87 -15.36 8.19
N ASN A 135 17.54 -16.50 8.40
CA ASN A 135 17.20 -17.78 7.78
C ASN A 135 15.68 -18.10 7.83
N GLY A 136 15.07 -18.23 6.66
CA GLY A 136 13.65 -18.58 6.50
C GLY A 136 12.65 -17.43 6.72
N ARG A 137 13.12 -16.22 7.07
CA ARG A 137 12.27 -15.02 7.25
C ARG A 137 12.08 -14.28 5.94
N ARG A 138 10.87 -13.81 5.66
CA ARG A 138 10.56 -12.93 4.51
C ARG A 138 10.76 -11.49 4.94
N ILE A 139 11.74 -10.80 4.36
CA ILE A 139 12.06 -9.42 4.74
C ILE A 139 11.68 -8.49 3.61
N ARG A 140 10.85 -7.48 3.89
CA ARG A 140 10.56 -6.42 2.93
C ARG A 140 11.84 -5.62 2.67
N GLY A 141 12.17 -5.36 1.41
CA GLY A 141 13.29 -4.49 1.04
C GLY A 141 13.16 -3.95 -0.38
N THR A 142 13.78 -2.79 -0.64
CA THR A 142 13.98 -2.32 -2.01
C THR A 142 15.02 -3.23 -2.72
N PRO A 143 14.99 -3.33 -4.06
CA PRO A 143 15.88 -4.21 -4.82
C PRO A 143 17.37 -4.05 -4.50
N LEU A 144 17.81 -2.86 -4.09
CA LEU A 144 19.18 -2.56 -3.66
C LEU A 144 19.67 -3.47 -2.52
N TYR A 145 18.76 -3.88 -1.62
CA TYR A 145 19.09 -4.66 -0.42
C TYR A 145 18.71 -6.14 -0.51
N HIS A 146 18.16 -6.58 -1.65
CA HIS A 146 17.86 -8.00 -1.85
C HIS A 146 19.10 -8.90 -1.68
N PRO A 147 20.29 -8.56 -2.23
CA PRO A 147 21.49 -9.37 -2.02
C PRO A 147 21.91 -9.46 -0.54
N VAL A 148 21.69 -8.40 0.25
CA VAL A 148 21.99 -8.39 1.70
C VAL A 148 21.02 -9.29 2.45
N ILE A 149 19.72 -9.18 2.17
CA ILE A 149 18.67 -10.02 2.76
C ILE A 149 18.92 -11.50 2.45
N GLU A 150 19.17 -11.83 1.17
CA GLU A 150 19.47 -13.19 0.72
C GLU A 150 20.76 -13.75 1.35
N LYS A 151 21.80 -12.92 1.46
CA LYS A 151 23.07 -13.33 2.07
C LYS A 151 22.94 -13.65 3.56
N LEU A 152 22.01 -13.00 4.25
CA LEU A 152 21.64 -13.26 5.63
C LEU A 152 20.61 -14.40 5.78
N GLY A 153 20.25 -15.09 4.69
CA GLY A 153 19.31 -16.23 4.68
C GLY A 153 17.83 -15.85 4.59
N GLY A 154 17.51 -14.57 4.47
CA GLY A 154 16.15 -14.07 4.30
C GLY A 154 15.66 -14.19 2.86
N SER A 155 14.34 -14.17 2.68
CA SER A 155 13.68 -14.06 1.37
C SER A 155 13.21 -12.62 1.15
N PRO A 156 13.73 -11.88 0.15
CA PRO A 156 13.33 -10.51 -0.09
C PRO A 156 11.89 -10.40 -0.62
N VAL A 157 11.17 -9.36 -0.19
CA VAL A 157 9.83 -9.02 -0.67
C VAL A 157 9.77 -7.54 -1.03
N VAL A 158 9.21 -7.20 -2.20
CA VAL A 158 9.04 -5.80 -2.64
C VAL A 158 7.64 -5.32 -2.30
N LEU A 159 7.55 -4.27 -1.48
CA LEU A 159 6.30 -3.56 -1.16
C LEU A 159 6.56 -2.06 -1.04
N PRO A 160 5.61 -1.19 -1.44
CA PRO A 160 5.67 0.25 -1.17
C PRO A 160 5.51 0.54 0.33
N GLY A 161 5.94 1.73 0.79
CA GLY A 161 5.96 2.11 2.21
C GLY A 161 4.65 1.84 2.98
N PRO A 162 3.50 2.35 2.50
CA PRO A 162 2.20 2.18 3.16
C PRO A 162 1.72 0.72 3.32
N GLU A 163 2.28 -0.22 2.55
CA GLU A 163 1.91 -1.64 2.63
C GLU A 163 2.72 -2.42 3.67
N ILE A 164 3.76 -1.82 4.27
CA ILE A 164 4.68 -2.52 5.18
C ILE A 164 4.00 -2.84 6.52
N TYR A 165 3.36 -1.87 7.17
CA TYR A 165 2.59 -2.10 8.41
C TYR A 165 1.58 -3.26 8.24
N PRO A 166 0.66 -3.23 7.26
CA PRO A 166 -0.31 -4.31 7.11
C PRO A 166 0.32 -5.62 6.60
N ALA A 167 1.51 -5.60 6.00
CA ALA A 167 2.24 -6.82 5.67
C ALA A 167 2.91 -7.47 6.90
N LEU A 168 3.41 -6.67 7.85
CA LEU A 168 3.90 -7.12 9.15
C LEU A 168 2.76 -7.63 10.05
N GLU A 169 1.65 -6.87 10.16
CA GLU A 169 0.43 -7.25 10.90
C GLU A 169 -0.05 -8.64 10.47
N ARG A 170 -0.22 -8.84 9.15
CA ARG A 170 -0.73 -10.08 8.56
C ARG A 170 0.28 -11.22 8.44
N GLY A 171 1.55 -11.02 8.82
CA GLY A 171 2.61 -12.01 8.62
C GLY A 171 2.85 -12.36 7.14
N VAL A 172 2.69 -11.39 6.24
CA VAL A 172 3.12 -11.50 4.83
C VAL A 172 4.64 -11.32 4.72
N VAL A 173 5.20 -10.47 5.58
CA VAL A 173 6.63 -10.36 5.87
C VAL A 173 6.87 -10.48 7.37
N ASP A 174 8.04 -10.97 7.73
CA ASP A 174 8.50 -11.25 9.10
C ASP A 174 9.43 -10.12 9.62
N GLY A 175 9.73 -9.15 8.74
CA GLY A 175 10.47 -7.93 9.02
C GLY A 175 10.55 -7.01 7.79
N ALA A 176 11.10 -5.81 7.96
CA ALA A 176 11.26 -4.80 6.91
C ALA A 176 12.57 -4.03 7.05
N ALA A 177 13.35 -3.97 5.97
CA ALA A 177 14.46 -3.05 5.78
C ALA A 177 13.94 -1.66 5.38
N TRP A 178 14.38 -0.65 6.10
CA TRP A 178 13.95 0.75 5.98
C TRP A 178 15.05 1.71 6.46
N PRO A 179 15.08 2.98 5.99
CA PRO A 179 15.87 4.04 6.62
C PRO A 179 15.67 4.10 8.13
N THR A 180 16.65 4.62 8.87
CA THR A 180 16.50 4.84 10.32
C THR A 180 15.40 5.81 10.71
N VAL A 181 14.86 6.58 9.75
CA VAL A 181 13.84 7.61 9.95
C VAL A 181 12.49 7.16 9.34
N GLY A 182 11.39 7.41 10.04
CA GLY A 182 10.00 7.30 9.55
C GLY A 182 9.22 6.03 9.93
N ALA A 183 9.83 5.07 10.64
CA ALA A 183 9.14 3.89 11.17
C ALA A 183 8.14 4.22 12.30
N VAL A 184 8.40 5.26 13.10
CA VAL A 184 7.50 5.79 14.14
C VAL A 184 6.24 6.38 13.51
N ASN A 185 6.38 7.20 12.46
CA ASN A 185 5.23 7.81 11.78
C ASN A 185 4.28 6.77 11.19
N TYR A 186 4.82 5.66 10.66
CA TYR A 186 4.04 4.52 10.20
C TYR A 186 3.61 3.55 11.32
N ARG A 187 3.93 3.85 12.59
CA ARG A 187 3.56 3.07 13.79
C ARG A 187 4.03 1.61 13.77
N TRP A 188 5.17 1.31 13.17
CA TRP A 188 5.63 -0.07 13.00
C TRP A 188 5.99 -0.77 14.33
N PHE A 189 6.25 0.00 15.39
CA PHE A 189 6.40 -0.51 16.76
C PHE A 189 5.16 -1.25 17.30
N GLU A 190 3.98 -1.09 16.68
CA GLU A 190 2.77 -1.86 17.05
C GLU A 190 2.73 -3.26 16.41
N VAL A 191 3.62 -3.56 15.45
CA VAL A 191 3.61 -4.80 14.65
C VAL A 191 4.99 -5.47 14.52
N ALA A 192 6.04 -4.85 15.05
CA ALA A 192 7.41 -5.37 15.13
C ALA A 192 8.07 -4.93 16.46
N ASP A 193 8.68 -5.89 17.16
CA ASP A 193 9.22 -5.68 18.51
C ASP A 193 10.73 -5.36 18.53
N TYR A 194 11.44 -5.60 17.41
CA TYR A 194 12.91 -5.52 17.36
C TYR A 194 13.43 -4.65 16.22
N PHE A 195 14.56 -3.97 16.42
CA PHE A 195 15.33 -3.33 15.34
C PHE A 195 16.79 -3.81 15.32
N VAL A 196 17.33 -4.02 14.11
CA VAL A 196 18.67 -4.56 13.90
C VAL A 196 19.77 -3.49 14.03
N ARG A 197 20.90 -3.86 14.65
CA ARG A 197 22.12 -3.04 14.71
C ARG A 197 23.38 -3.82 14.30
N PRO A 198 24.43 -3.13 13.78
CA PRO A 198 24.46 -1.71 13.41
C PRO A 198 23.59 -1.41 12.18
N THR A 199 23.38 -0.11 11.89
CA THR A 199 22.78 0.33 10.62
C THR A 199 23.78 0.21 9.47
N PHE A 200 23.31 0.21 8.24
CA PHE A 200 24.14 0.02 7.04
C PHE A 200 23.70 0.90 5.87
N GLY A 201 24.67 1.35 5.07
CA GLY A 201 24.44 2.23 3.93
C GLY A 201 23.91 3.61 4.32
N GLN A 202 23.25 4.28 3.37
CA GLN A 202 22.66 5.62 3.47
C GLN A 202 21.52 5.71 2.43
N VAL A 203 20.71 6.76 2.50
CA VAL A 203 19.51 6.93 1.66
C VAL A 203 19.59 8.22 0.86
N SER A 204 19.56 8.12 -0.47
CA SER A 204 19.31 9.25 -1.36
C SER A 204 17.80 9.46 -1.57
N HIS A 205 17.36 10.68 -1.31
CA HIS A 205 16.03 11.17 -1.69
C HIS A 205 16.22 12.19 -2.81
N MET A 206 16.03 11.76 -4.06
CA MET A 206 16.25 12.58 -5.24
C MET A 206 15.02 13.41 -5.57
N LEU A 207 15.24 14.65 -5.99
CA LEU A 207 14.27 15.47 -6.68
C LEU A 207 14.63 15.55 -8.16
N LEU A 208 13.76 15.00 -9.01
CA LEU A 208 13.85 15.05 -10.47
C LEU A 208 12.81 16.04 -11.00
N MET A 209 13.11 16.78 -12.07
CA MET A 209 12.15 17.60 -12.82
C MET A 209 12.00 17.08 -14.24
N ASN A 210 10.81 17.17 -14.83
CA ASN A 210 10.60 16.95 -16.27
C ASN A 210 11.49 17.89 -17.11
N LEU A 211 12.27 17.33 -18.05
CA LEU A 211 13.27 18.09 -18.79
C LEU A 211 12.67 19.15 -19.73
N ASP A 212 11.50 18.89 -20.31
CA ASP A 212 10.77 19.91 -21.10
C ASP A 212 10.26 21.06 -20.22
N THR A 213 9.85 20.75 -18.98
CA THR A 213 9.49 21.77 -17.97
C THR A 213 10.72 22.59 -17.58
N TRP A 214 11.84 21.94 -17.24
CA TRP A 214 13.10 22.61 -16.92
C TRP A 214 13.56 23.56 -18.03
N ASN A 215 13.58 23.08 -19.27
CA ASN A 215 13.95 23.86 -20.46
C ASN A 215 12.94 24.97 -20.84
N SER A 216 11.79 25.03 -20.17
CA SER A 216 10.79 26.10 -20.36
C SER A 216 10.92 27.26 -19.36
N LEU A 217 11.65 27.05 -18.27
CA LEU A 217 12.04 28.10 -17.31
C LEU A 217 13.11 29.02 -17.94
N ASP A 218 13.23 30.25 -17.45
CA ASP A 218 14.33 31.14 -17.87
C ASP A 218 15.64 30.85 -17.14
N GLU A 219 16.76 31.27 -17.75
CA GLU A 219 18.12 31.02 -17.25
C GLU A 219 18.36 31.55 -15.82
N THR A 220 17.58 32.55 -15.38
CA THR A 220 17.66 33.10 -14.02
C THR A 220 16.96 32.17 -13.03
N THR A 221 15.71 31.77 -13.32
CA THR A 221 14.97 30.81 -12.50
C THR A 221 15.71 29.48 -12.38
N GLN A 222 16.34 29.00 -13.47
CA GLN A 222 17.16 27.78 -13.45
C GLN A 222 18.34 27.90 -12.47
N ALA A 223 19.12 28.99 -12.56
CA ALA A 223 20.26 29.22 -11.67
C ALA A 223 19.86 29.43 -10.21
N GLU A 224 18.71 30.06 -9.94
CA GLU A 224 18.14 30.22 -8.60
C GLU A 224 17.72 28.87 -8.00
N ILE A 225 17.08 27.99 -8.79
CA ILE A 225 16.71 26.64 -8.36
C ILE A 225 17.96 25.78 -8.04
N GLU A 226 18.98 25.79 -8.89
CA GLU A 226 20.22 25.02 -8.66
C GLU A 226 20.98 25.53 -7.43
N ALA A 227 21.04 26.84 -7.22
CA ALA A 227 21.66 27.42 -6.02
C ALA A 227 20.89 27.09 -4.73
N ALA A 228 19.55 27.17 -4.76
CA ALA A 228 18.69 26.82 -3.63
C ALA A 228 18.77 25.32 -3.29
N ALA A 229 18.77 24.45 -4.31
CA ALA A 229 18.94 23.01 -4.14
C ALA A 229 20.26 22.67 -3.42
N LEU A 230 21.39 23.13 -3.96
CA LEU A 230 22.72 22.86 -3.40
C LEU A 230 22.87 23.38 -1.95
N ALA A 231 22.31 24.56 -1.66
CA ALA A 231 22.32 25.11 -0.31
C ALA A 231 21.52 24.23 0.67
N TYR A 232 20.33 23.77 0.25
CA TYR A 232 19.43 23.00 1.09
C TYR A 232 19.85 21.53 1.27
N GLU A 233 20.56 20.91 0.32
CA GLU A 233 21.10 19.57 0.50
C GLU A 233 21.94 19.45 1.79
N LYS A 234 22.76 20.47 2.06
CA LYS A 234 23.59 20.57 3.27
C LYS A 234 22.78 20.69 4.56
N GLU A 235 21.68 21.42 4.52
CA GLU A 235 20.74 21.54 5.65
C GLU A 235 19.98 20.22 5.87
N SER A 236 19.54 19.57 4.79
CA SER A 236 18.77 18.32 4.84
C SER A 236 19.47 17.18 5.59
N SER A 237 20.79 17.00 5.42
CA SER A 237 21.55 16.00 6.20
C SER A 237 21.53 16.29 7.71
N THR A 238 21.58 17.58 8.10
CA THR A 238 21.49 17.97 9.52
C THR A 238 20.09 17.71 10.10
N ILE A 239 19.04 17.90 9.30
CA ILE A 239 17.66 17.56 9.67
C ILE A 239 17.54 16.05 9.88
N PHE A 240 18.05 15.22 8.96
CA PHE A 240 18.02 13.76 9.08
C PHE A 240 18.72 13.23 10.35
N ASP A 241 19.89 13.76 10.72
CA ASP A 241 20.60 13.36 11.95
C ASP A 241 19.78 13.64 13.22
N GLY A 242 19.08 14.78 13.26
CA GLY A 242 18.17 15.14 14.35
C GLY A 242 16.93 14.23 14.41
N LEU A 243 16.36 13.92 13.25
CA LEU A 243 15.22 12.99 13.13
C LEU A 243 15.61 11.57 13.55
N ALA A 244 16.72 11.03 13.07
CA ALA A 244 17.18 9.67 13.40
C ALA A 244 17.44 9.48 14.91
N THR A 245 17.93 10.53 15.57
CA THR A 245 18.09 10.55 17.04
C THR A 245 16.73 10.47 17.74
N THR A 246 15.78 11.33 17.35
CA THR A 246 14.43 11.42 17.93
C THR A 246 13.62 10.14 17.69
N GLU A 247 13.75 9.58 16.49
CA GLU A 247 13.11 8.32 16.09
C GLU A 247 13.55 7.18 17.01
N MET A 248 14.86 7.03 17.19
CA MET A 248 15.44 5.97 18.01
C MET A 248 15.02 6.07 19.48
N GLU A 249 15.00 7.28 20.05
CA GLU A 249 14.48 7.49 21.41
C GLU A 249 13.01 7.10 21.52
N THR A 250 12.21 7.38 20.48
CA THR A 250 10.77 7.07 20.46
C THR A 250 10.50 5.58 20.29
N LEU A 251 11.19 4.88 19.38
CA LEU A 251 11.03 3.43 19.19
C LEU A 251 11.37 2.65 20.49
N ILE A 252 12.41 3.09 21.22
CA ILE A 252 12.76 2.51 22.53
C ILE A 252 11.70 2.84 23.59
N ALA A 253 11.14 4.05 23.58
CA ALA A 253 10.09 4.46 24.52
C ALA A 253 8.77 3.70 24.33
N GLU A 254 8.41 3.37 23.08
CA GLU A 254 7.27 2.51 22.74
C GLU A 254 7.54 1.02 22.95
N GLY A 255 8.77 0.65 23.36
CA GLY A 255 9.11 -0.69 23.86
C GLY A 255 9.90 -1.58 22.92
N MET A 256 10.39 -1.08 21.78
CA MET A 256 11.22 -1.88 20.86
C MET A 256 12.62 -2.17 21.44
N GLU A 257 13.11 -3.39 21.22
CA GLU A 257 14.42 -3.85 21.66
C GLU A 257 15.45 -3.87 20.50
N ALA A 258 16.71 -3.54 20.81
CA ALA A 258 17.81 -3.70 19.86
C ALA A 258 18.19 -5.18 19.71
N THR A 259 18.46 -5.63 18.49
CA THR A 259 19.03 -6.97 18.22
C THR A 259 20.26 -6.86 17.32
N ASP A 260 21.38 -7.43 17.76
CA ASP A 260 22.67 -7.32 17.07
C ASP A 260 22.95 -8.55 16.18
N PHE A 261 23.72 -8.36 15.12
CA PHE A 261 24.33 -9.48 14.40
C PHE A 261 25.34 -10.23 15.29
N GLN A 262 25.35 -11.56 15.19
CA GLN A 262 26.42 -12.37 15.79
C GLN A 262 27.79 -11.94 15.25
N PRO A 263 28.88 -11.91 16.06
CA PRO A 263 30.18 -11.40 15.63
C PRO A 263 30.74 -12.07 14.36
N GLU A 264 30.47 -13.38 14.19
CA GLU A 264 30.87 -14.12 12.99
C GLU A 264 30.13 -13.65 11.73
N PHE A 265 28.84 -13.30 11.82
CA PHE A 265 28.08 -12.72 10.72
C PHE A 265 28.42 -11.24 10.48
N ALA A 266 28.60 -10.46 11.55
CA ALA A 266 29.03 -9.07 11.48
C ALA A 266 30.37 -8.92 10.73
N ALA A 267 31.31 -9.85 10.92
CA ALA A 267 32.56 -9.91 10.16
C ALA A 267 32.38 -10.29 8.67
N THR A 268 31.27 -10.93 8.28
CA THR A 268 30.96 -11.25 6.87
C THR A 268 30.17 -10.16 6.16
N LEU A 269 29.45 -9.33 6.91
CA LEU A 269 28.95 -8.03 6.45
C LEU A 269 30.15 -7.12 6.27
N LYS A 270 30.83 -7.24 5.11
CA LYS A 270 31.94 -6.36 4.75
C LYS A 270 31.49 -4.93 4.94
N ILE A 271 32.09 -4.24 5.91
CA ILE A 271 31.89 -2.81 6.09
C ILE A 271 32.55 -2.15 4.88
N VAL A 272 31.76 -1.87 3.84
CA VAL A 272 32.18 -1.01 2.73
C VAL A 272 32.14 0.40 3.27
N LEU A 273 33.16 0.71 4.08
CA LEU A 273 33.42 2.07 4.50
C LEU A 273 33.82 2.84 3.24
N PRO A 274 33.17 3.97 2.97
CA PRO A 274 33.60 4.83 1.89
C PRO A 274 35.01 5.37 2.12
N GLY A 275 35.70 5.74 1.04
CA GLY A 275 37.12 6.13 1.09
C GLY A 275 37.48 7.15 2.19
N PRO A 276 36.71 8.24 2.38
CA PRO A 276 36.95 9.21 3.45
C PRO A 276 36.75 8.67 4.88
N GLU A 277 35.98 7.60 5.07
CA GLU A 277 35.66 7.03 6.38
C GLU A 277 36.59 5.88 6.81
N ILE A 278 37.26 5.23 5.86
CA ILE A 278 38.21 4.13 6.16
C ILE A 278 39.31 4.60 7.13
N TYR A 279 39.85 5.79 6.92
CA TYR A 279 40.93 6.34 7.73
C TYR A 279 40.46 6.70 9.16
N PRO A 280 39.36 7.45 9.38
CA PRO A 280 38.75 7.61 10.69
C PRO A 280 38.29 6.31 11.36
N ALA A 281 38.00 5.24 10.61
CA ALA A 281 37.63 3.95 11.17
C ALA A 281 38.84 3.15 11.67
N LEU A 282 39.97 3.22 10.96
CA LEU A 282 41.26 2.70 11.43
C LEU A 282 41.72 3.45 12.69
N GLU A 283 41.69 4.79 12.66
CA GLU A 283 42.05 5.63 13.81
C GLU A 283 41.19 5.33 15.07
N ARG A 284 39.90 5.04 14.87
CA ARG A 284 38.96 4.68 15.95
C ARG A 284 38.96 3.19 16.33
N GLY A 285 39.78 2.35 15.68
CA GLY A 285 39.82 0.90 15.93
C GLY A 285 38.52 0.16 15.57
N VAL A 286 37.76 0.67 14.60
CA VAL A 286 36.52 0.07 14.09
C VAL A 286 36.82 -1.05 13.08
N VAL A 287 37.98 -0.99 12.41
CA VAL A 287 38.49 -2.02 11.51
C VAL A 287 39.99 -2.24 11.76
N ASP A 288 40.45 -3.50 11.68
CA ASP A 288 41.87 -3.86 11.93
C ASP A 288 42.80 -3.64 10.72
N GLY A 289 42.26 -3.22 9.58
CA GLY A 289 43.00 -3.06 8.33
C GLY A 289 42.09 -2.71 7.15
N ALA A 290 42.69 -2.19 6.07
CA ALA A 290 41.96 -1.84 4.85
C ALA A 290 42.77 -2.16 3.58
N ALA A 291 42.08 -2.24 2.44
CA ALA A 291 42.69 -2.31 1.12
C ALA A 291 42.53 -0.97 0.41
N TRP A 292 43.64 -0.40 -0.07
CA TRP A 292 43.70 0.92 -0.69
C TRP A 292 44.65 0.93 -1.89
N PRO A 293 44.43 1.76 -2.93
CA PRO A 293 45.40 1.95 -4.00
C PRO A 293 46.75 2.43 -3.47
N THR A 294 47.85 1.82 -3.94
CA THR A 294 49.21 2.19 -3.53
C THR A 294 49.58 3.64 -3.92
N VAL A 295 48.97 4.17 -4.98
CA VAL A 295 49.12 5.57 -5.39
C VAL A 295 48.07 6.42 -4.69
N GLY A 296 48.51 7.43 -3.95
CA GLY A 296 47.74 8.30 -3.08
C GLY A 296 47.92 8.02 -1.58
N ALA A 297 48.44 6.86 -1.19
CA ALA A 297 48.57 6.44 0.22
C ALA A 297 49.46 7.38 1.07
N VAL A 298 50.49 7.99 0.48
CA VAL A 298 51.30 9.01 1.16
C VAL A 298 50.50 10.29 1.41
N ASN A 299 49.73 10.75 0.42
CA ASN A 299 48.94 11.98 0.52
C ASN A 299 47.81 11.88 1.56
N TYR A 300 47.22 10.69 1.69
CA TYR A 300 46.23 10.38 2.73
C TYR A 300 46.86 10.00 4.08
N ARG A 301 48.19 10.15 4.26
CA ARG A 301 48.91 9.98 5.54
C ARG A 301 48.71 8.62 6.22
N TRP A 302 48.57 7.54 5.44
CA TRP A 302 48.27 6.18 5.95
C TRP A 302 49.26 5.66 6.99
N PHE A 303 50.51 6.14 6.95
CA PHE A 303 51.57 5.86 7.92
C PHE A 303 51.28 6.36 9.36
N GLU A 304 50.22 7.15 9.59
CA GLU A 304 49.84 7.63 10.93
C GLU A 304 48.77 6.77 11.61
N VAL A 305 48.08 5.90 10.85
CA VAL A 305 47.00 5.02 11.34
C VAL A 305 47.26 3.53 11.10
N ALA A 306 48.33 3.18 10.39
CA ALA A 306 48.73 1.81 10.14
C ALA A 306 50.25 1.63 10.23
N ASP A 307 50.70 0.69 11.06
CA ASP A 307 52.12 0.36 11.24
C ASP A 307 52.68 -0.53 10.11
N TYR A 308 51.81 -1.22 9.36
CA TYR A 308 52.18 -2.29 8.43
C TYR A 308 51.47 -2.15 7.07
N PHE A 309 52.14 -2.55 5.99
CA PHE A 309 51.51 -2.82 4.69
C PHE A 309 52.00 -4.14 4.09
N VAL A 310 51.21 -4.74 3.19
CA VAL A 310 51.46 -6.10 2.71
C VAL A 310 51.91 -6.13 1.25
N ARG A 311 52.86 -7.02 0.94
CA ARG A 311 53.42 -7.25 -0.40
C ARG A 311 53.31 -8.74 -0.82
N PRO A 312 53.32 -9.06 -2.12
CA PRO A 312 53.14 -8.12 -3.23
C PRO A 312 51.77 -7.45 -3.15
N THR A 313 51.68 -6.24 -3.69
CA THR A 313 50.39 -5.56 -3.87
C THR A 313 49.47 -6.45 -4.73
N PHE A 314 48.20 -6.52 -4.37
CA PHE A 314 47.21 -7.36 -5.02
C PHE A 314 46.02 -6.50 -5.48
N GLY A 315 45.33 -6.98 -6.52
CA GLY A 315 44.31 -6.21 -7.22
C GLY A 315 44.86 -5.40 -8.39
N GLN A 316 43.95 -4.81 -9.15
CA GLN A 316 44.20 -3.84 -10.21
C GLN A 316 43.15 -2.74 -10.08
N VAL A 317 43.57 -1.49 -10.26
CA VAL A 317 42.68 -0.32 -10.31
C VAL A 317 42.54 0.06 -11.77
N SER A 318 41.34 -0.11 -12.32
CA SER A 318 41.06 0.14 -13.73
C SER A 318 40.35 1.48 -13.88
N HIS A 319 41.01 2.45 -14.51
CA HIS A 319 40.37 3.69 -14.96
C HIS A 319 39.77 3.45 -16.35
N MET A 320 38.44 3.34 -16.42
CA MET A 320 37.73 3.08 -17.68
C MET A 320 37.44 4.39 -18.42
N LEU A 321 37.92 4.51 -19.65
CA LEU A 321 37.44 5.53 -20.58
C LEU A 321 36.24 4.95 -21.35
N LEU A 322 35.03 5.35 -20.97
CA LEU A 322 33.80 4.86 -21.61
C LEU A 322 33.30 5.89 -22.63
N MET A 323 32.99 5.41 -23.84
CA MET A 323 32.28 6.18 -24.86
C MET A 323 30.87 5.61 -25.03
N ASN A 324 29.87 6.48 -25.15
CA ASN A 324 28.50 6.08 -25.44
C ASN A 324 28.44 5.26 -26.74
N LEU A 325 27.70 4.15 -26.75
CA LEU A 325 27.72 3.18 -27.87
C LEU A 325 27.13 3.75 -29.16
N ASP A 326 26.12 4.63 -29.09
CA ASP A 326 25.58 5.31 -30.27
C ASP A 326 26.56 6.36 -30.81
N THR A 327 27.30 7.01 -29.92
CA THR A 327 28.41 7.91 -30.27
C THR A 327 29.53 7.13 -30.96
N TRP A 328 29.95 6.01 -30.39
CA TRP A 328 30.89 5.08 -31.00
C TRP A 328 30.45 4.64 -32.40
N ASN A 329 29.22 4.14 -32.52
CA ASN A 329 28.62 3.72 -33.78
C ASN A 329 28.35 4.88 -34.77
N SER A 330 28.41 6.13 -34.32
CA SER A 330 28.30 7.33 -35.18
C SER A 330 29.65 7.79 -35.76
N LEU A 331 30.76 7.32 -35.18
CA LEU A 331 32.11 7.52 -35.74
C LEU A 331 32.32 6.57 -36.93
N ASP A 332 33.10 6.99 -37.92
CA ASP A 332 33.46 6.11 -39.02
C ASP A 332 34.54 5.09 -38.59
N GLU A 333 34.61 3.95 -39.28
CA GLU A 333 35.53 2.84 -38.97
C GLU A 333 37.00 3.28 -38.88
N THR A 334 37.41 4.34 -39.60
CA THR A 334 38.77 4.91 -39.48
C THR A 334 38.97 5.61 -38.15
N THR A 335 38.03 6.46 -37.74
CA THR A 335 38.07 7.18 -36.46
C THR A 335 37.96 6.22 -35.27
N GLN A 336 37.13 5.17 -35.38
CA GLN A 336 37.07 4.09 -34.40
C GLN A 336 38.43 3.40 -34.24
N ALA A 337 39.06 2.97 -35.35
CA ALA A 337 40.36 2.32 -35.31
C ALA A 337 41.49 3.24 -34.80
N GLU A 338 41.43 4.54 -35.08
CA GLU A 338 42.37 5.53 -34.52
C GLU A 338 42.19 5.72 -33.00
N ILE A 339 40.96 5.73 -32.50
CA ILE A 339 40.67 5.80 -31.06
C ILE A 339 41.08 4.51 -30.35
N GLU A 340 40.78 3.33 -30.92
CA GLU A 340 41.27 2.04 -30.40
C GLU A 340 42.80 2.00 -30.30
N ALA A 341 43.49 2.41 -31.37
CA ALA A 341 44.95 2.43 -31.38
C ALA A 341 45.54 3.46 -30.39
N ALA A 342 44.91 4.63 -30.24
CA ALA A 342 45.32 5.65 -29.28
C ALA A 342 45.06 5.21 -27.82
N ALA A 343 43.91 4.60 -27.55
CA ALA A 343 43.55 4.05 -26.24
C ALA A 343 44.53 2.94 -25.84
N LEU A 344 44.79 1.97 -26.72
CA LEU A 344 45.74 0.88 -26.48
C LEU A 344 47.20 1.37 -26.31
N ALA A 345 47.59 2.44 -27.01
CA ALA A 345 48.90 3.07 -26.81
C ALA A 345 48.99 3.77 -25.45
N TYR A 346 47.97 4.54 -25.07
CA TYR A 346 47.91 5.27 -23.80
C TYR A 346 47.76 4.33 -22.59
N GLU A 347 47.01 3.24 -22.73
CA GLU A 347 46.92 2.13 -21.78
C GLU A 347 48.32 1.60 -21.42
N LYS A 348 49.13 1.31 -22.44
CA LYS A 348 50.50 0.80 -22.25
C LYS A 348 51.45 1.83 -21.60
N GLU A 349 51.26 3.11 -21.88
CA GLU A 349 52.06 4.20 -21.28
C GLU A 349 51.65 4.48 -19.83
N SER A 350 50.35 4.69 -19.58
CA SER A 350 49.78 4.92 -18.25
C SER A 350 50.06 3.77 -17.27
N SER A 351 49.98 2.51 -17.73
CA SER A 351 50.44 1.32 -17.01
C SER A 351 51.84 1.49 -16.41
N THR A 352 52.80 1.93 -17.24
CA THR A 352 54.20 2.12 -16.83
C THR A 352 54.36 3.30 -15.85
N ILE A 353 53.54 4.34 -15.99
CA ILE A 353 53.52 5.51 -15.10
C ILE A 353 53.00 5.12 -13.71
N PHE A 354 51.88 4.41 -13.63
CA PHE A 354 51.28 3.99 -12.35
C PHE A 354 52.17 3.00 -11.59
N ASP A 355 52.81 2.04 -12.27
CA ASP A 355 53.78 1.12 -11.64
C ASP A 355 54.98 1.90 -11.04
N GLY A 356 55.46 2.96 -11.71
CA GLY A 356 56.51 3.84 -11.21
C GLY A 356 56.09 4.69 -10.01
N LEU A 357 54.87 5.24 -10.03
CA LEU A 357 54.29 5.99 -8.90
C LEU A 357 54.08 5.09 -7.68
N ALA A 358 53.51 3.89 -7.86
CA ALA A 358 53.29 2.93 -6.79
C ALA A 358 54.60 2.50 -6.12
N THR A 359 55.66 2.31 -6.92
CA THR A 359 57.01 2.01 -6.40
C THR A 359 57.53 3.16 -5.52
N THR A 360 57.40 4.40 -6.00
CA THR A 360 57.86 5.61 -5.30
C THR A 360 57.09 5.84 -3.99
N GLU A 361 55.77 5.61 -3.98
CA GLU A 361 54.98 5.73 -2.75
C GLU A 361 55.30 4.63 -1.74
N MET A 362 55.50 3.38 -2.14
CA MET A 362 55.94 2.32 -1.21
C MET A 362 57.30 2.63 -0.57
N GLU A 363 58.25 3.17 -1.32
CA GLU A 363 59.54 3.63 -0.76
C GLU A 363 59.35 4.78 0.25
N THR A 364 58.39 5.67 -0.01
CA THR A 364 58.07 6.80 0.86
C THR A 364 57.35 6.37 2.14
N LEU A 365 56.37 5.45 2.07
CA LEU A 365 55.70 4.89 3.25
C LEU A 365 56.67 4.14 4.18
N ILE A 366 57.66 3.43 3.62
CA ILE A 366 58.74 2.83 4.42
C ILE A 366 59.62 3.91 5.08
N ALA A 367 59.88 5.02 4.39
CA ALA A 367 60.67 6.13 4.94
C ALA A 367 59.95 6.88 6.09
N GLU A 368 58.62 6.98 6.03
CA GLU A 368 57.77 7.52 7.11
C GLU A 368 57.50 6.52 8.25
N GLY A 369 57.95 5.26 8.13
CA GLY A 369 58.04 4.31 9.24
C GLY A 369 57.20 3.03 9.15
N MET A 370 56.43 2.81 8.07
CA MET A 370 55.63 1.59 7.93
C MET A 370 56.50 0.36 7.61
N GLU A 371 56.23 -0.78 8.26
CA GLU A 371 56.90 -2.04 7.99
C GLU A 371 56.21 -2.85 6.86
N ALA A 372 56.99 -3.23 5.84
CA ALA A 372 56.51 -4.05 4.73
C ALA A 372 56.51 -5.55 5.09
N THR A 373 55.34 -6.19 5.05
CA THR A 373 55.15 -7.62 5.36
C THR A 373 54.89 -8.41 4.08
N ASP A 374 55.62 -9.51 3.84
CA ASP A 374 55.47 -10.31 2.62
C ASP A 374 54.54 -11.53 2.81
N PHE A 375 53.59 -11.72 1.88
CA PHE A 375 52.74 -12.92 1.83
C PHE A 375 53.53 -14.19 1.51
N GLN A 376 53.03 -15.35 1.97
CA GLN A 376 53.45 -16.66 1.48
C GLN A 376 53.25 -16.73 -0.05
N PRO A 377 54.25 -17.16 -0.86
CA PRO A 377 54.17 -17.09 -2.32
C PRO A 377 52.98 -17.81 -2.94
N GLU A 378 52.59 -18.96 -2.38
CA GLU A 378 51.40 -19.72 -2.83
C GLU A 378 50.11 -18.93 -2.58
N PHE A 379 49.98 -18.31 -1.40
CA PHE A 379 48.81 -17.51 -1.03
C PHE A 379 48.69 -16.22 -1.84
N ALA A 380 49.82 -15.56 -2.15
CA ALA A 380 49.85 -14.39 -3.03
C ALA A 380 49.34 -14.73 -4.45
N ALA A 381 49.70 -15.90 -4.98
CA ALA A 381 49.18 -16.37 -6.27
C ALA A 381 47.67 -16.68 -6.21
N THR A 382 47.18 -17.30 -5.12
CA THR A 382 45.75 -17.53 -4.90
C THR A 382 44.96 -16.23 -4.79
N LEU A 383 45.44 -15.24 -4.03
CA LEU A 383 44.83 -13.91 -3.90
C LEU A 383 44.69 -13.20 -5.25
N LYS A 384 45.77 -13.18 -6.05
CA LYS A 384 45.77 -12.55 -7.37
C LYS A 384 44.79 -13.23 -8.33
N SER A 385 44.69 -14.56 -8.29
CA SER A 385 43.71 -15.32 -9.08
C SER A 385 42.27 -15.08 -8.61
N ALA A 386 42.01 -15.05 -7.30
CA ALA A 386 40.69 -14.83 -6.73
C ALA A 386 40.15 -13.43 -7.06
N TRP A 387 41.00 -12.40 -7.00
CA TRP A 387 40.64 -11.05 -7.44
C TRP A 387 40.26 -11.01 -8.92
N PHE A 388 41.12 -11.57 -9.79
CA PHE A 388 40.92 -11.52 -11.24
C PHE A 388 39.65 -12.27 -11.68
N ASN A 389 39.40 -13.45 -11.09
CA ASN A 389 38.18 -14.21 -11.32
C ASN A 389 36.94 -13.45 -10.82
N GLY A 390 36.99 -12.87 -9.62
CA GLY A 390 35.87 -12.12 -9.05
C GLY A 390 35.49 -10.88 -9.86
N VAL A 391 36.47 -10.11 -10.36
CA VAL A 391 36.21 -8.98 -11.27
C VAL A 391 35.65 -9.46 -12.61
N THR A 392 36.15 -10.59 -13.13
CA THR A 392 35.67 -11.17 -14.39
C THR A 392 34.22 -11.67 -14.27
N GLU A 393 33.86 -12.36 -13.18
CA GLU A 393 32.49 -12.79 -12.90
C GLU A 393 31.56 -11.58 -12.72
N LEU A 394 31.99 -10.55 -11.99
CA LEU A 394 31.21 -9.33 -11.80
C LEU A 394 30.95 -8.63 -13.14
N MET A 395 31.97 -8.43 -13.98
CA MET A 395 31.78 -7.85 -15.31
C MET A 395 30.90 -8.71 -16.24
N GLN A 396 30.96 -10.04 -16.15
CA GLN A 396 30.03 -10.93 -16.88
C GLN A 396 28.57 -10.79 -16.40
N MET A 397 28.34 -10.36 -15.15
CA MET A 397 27.00 -10.09 -14.62
C MET A 397 26.47 -8.68 -14.96
N VAL A 398 27.33 -7.66 -15.09
CA VAL A 398 26.89 -6.27 -15.37
C VAL A 398 26.98 -5.86 -16.86
N ALA A 399 27.65 -6.63 -17.72
CA ALA A 399 27.79 -6.29 -19.14
C ALA A 399 26.45 -6.39 -19.91
N PRO A 400 26.01 -5.32 -20.62
CA PRO A 400 24.83 -5.38 -21.48
C PRO A 400 25.01 -6.39 -22.63
N PRO A 401 23.93 -7.05 -23.09
CA PRO A 401 24.01 -7.96 -24.24
C PRO A 401 24.51 -7.25 -25.51
N GLY A 402 25.75 -7.53 -25.92
CA GLY A 402 26.37 -6.97 -27.12
C GLY A 402 27.37 -5.82 -26.89
N ALA A 403 27.71 -5.47 -25.65
CA ALA A 403 28.78 -4.51 -25.37
C ALA A 403 30.18 -5.10 -25.64
N THR A 404 31.01 -4.40 -26.43
CA THR A 404 32.44 -4.71 -26.58
C THR A 404 33.21 -4.00 -25.46
N ILE A 405 33.90 -4.78 -24.62
CA ILE A 405 34.68 -4.25 -23.49
C ILE A 405 36.15 -4.15 -23.91
N PHE A 406 36.73 -2.95 -23.86
CA PHE A 406 38.18 -2.76 -23.95
C PHE A 406 38.79 -2.87 -22.55
N LEU A 407 39.68 -3.84 -22.37
CA LEU A 407 40.34 -4.13 -21.10
C LEU A 407 41.76 -3.57 -21.08
N ALA A 408 42.01 -2.63 -20.17
CA ALA A 408 43.35 -2.15 -19.89
C ALA A 408 44.20 -3.24 -19.22
N ASN A 409 45.15 -3.85 -19.94
CA ASN A 409 45.85 -5.06 -19.49
C ASN A 409 47.35 -4.84 -19.26
N ASN A 410 47.78 -4.89 -17.99
CA ASN A 410 49.21 -4.89 -17.62
C ASN A 410 49.91 -6.22 -17.99
N GLY A 411 50.18 -6.42 -19.29
CA GLY A 411 51.33 -7.15 -19.81
C GLY A 411 51.11 -8.58 -20.34
N VAL A 412 51.06 -8.75 -21.67
CA VAL A 412 52.16 -9.23 -22.55
C VAL A 412 51.62 -9.31 -24.00
N MET A 413 52.43 -8.97 -25.01
CA MET A 413 52.01 -8.89 -26.43
C MET A 413 51.91 -10.24 -27.14
N ASP A 414 51.13 -10.29 -28.23
CA ASP A 414 51.54 -10.99 -29.46
C ASP A 414 50.97 -10.28 -30.72
N GLU A 415 51.50 -10.59 -31.91
CA GLU A 415 51.51 -9.67 -33.08
C GLU A 415 50.29 -9.70 -34.05
N GLY A 416 49.79 -8.51 -34.41
CA GLY A 416 49.64 -8.09 -35.83
C GLY A 416 48.30 -8.20 -36.58
N PHE A 417 47.58 -7.08 -36.76
CA PHE A 417 46.77 -6.76 -37.97
C PHE A 417 46.46 -5.25 -38.12
N VAL A 418 46.34 -4.74 -39.36
CA VAL A 418 46.06 -3.34 -39.79
C VAL A 418 45.61 -3.38 -41.28
N PRO A 419 45.08 -2.32 -41.94
CA PRO A 419 43.82 -1.53 -41.83
C PRO A 419 42.80 -2.04 -42.90
N PRO A 420 42.03 -1.29 -43.76
CA PRO A 420 41.52 0.12 -43.80
C PRO A 420 40.03 0.30 -44.26
N PHE A 421 39.63 1.56 -44.50
CA PHE A 421 38.47 2.13 -45.26
C PHE A 421 37.29 2.65 -44.39
N VAL A 422 36.66 3.84 -44.52
CA VAL A 422 36.50 4.93 -45.54
C VAL A 422 35.19 4.88 -46.37
N GLN A 423 34.30 5.88 -46.16
CA GLN A 423 33.03 6.25 -46.89
C GLN A 423 31.75 5.48 -46.46
N ALA A 424 30.58 6.09 -46.15
CA ALA A 424 29.93 7.27 -46.75
C ALA A 424 28.71 7.87 -46.00
N HIS A 425 28.53 9.20 -46.12
CA HIS A 425 27.30 10.04 -46.18
C HIS A 425 25.94 9.66 -45.52
N GLN A 426 25.45 10.62 -44.70
CA GLN A 426 24.16 11.37 -44.79
C GLN A 426 22.84 10.66 -45.24
N GLN A 427 21.74 10.83 -44.47
CA GLN A 427 20.68 11.83 -44.78
C GLN A 427 19.43 11.82 -43.85
N ASN A 428 18.91 13.04 -43.62
CA ASN A 428 17.51 13.43 -43.32
C ASN A 428 16.85 13.07 -41.98
N GLY A 429 16.50 14.11 -41.21
CA GLY A 429 15.47 14.07 -40.17
C GLY A 429 14.26 14.95 -40.53
N GLN A 430 13.14 14.74 -39.83
CA GLN A 430 12.07 15.73 -39.61
C GLN A 430 11.15 15.24 -38.48
N ALA A 431 10.86 16.10 -37.50
CA ALA A 431 9.94 15.81 -36.41
C ALA A 431 8.56 16.46 -36.65
N ILE A 432 7.49 15.82 -36.15
CA ILE A 432 6.10 16.30 -36.26
C ILE A 432 5.59 16.62 -34.85
N GLN A 433 5.21 17.88 -34.61
CA GLN A 433 4.48 18.28 -33.40
C GLN A 433 3.00 17.88 -33.49
N LEU A 434 2.39 17.53 -32.36
CA LEU A 434 0.94 17.43 -32.19
C LEU A 434 0.46 18.37 -31.08
N LYS A 435 -0.43 19.31 -31.44
CA LYS A 435 -1.15 20.17 -30.49
C LYS A 435 -2.49 19.53 -30.11
N GLY A 436 -2.86 19.57 -28.83
CA GLY A 436 -4.19 19.13 -28.42
C GLY A 436 -4.51 19.10 -26.93
N ALA A 437 -4.19 20.14 -26.16
CA ALA A 437 -4.69 20.25 -24.78
C ALA A 437 -6.15 20.75 -24.75
N VAL A 438 -7.05 19.94 -24.19
CA VAL A 438 -8.43 20.32 -23.84
C VAL A 438 -8.37 21.15 -22.54
N PRO A 439 -9.19 22.20 -22.35
CA PRO A 439 -9.18 22.98 -21.11
C PRO A 439 -9.44 22.08 -19.89
N MET A 440 -8.48 22.04 -18.97
CA MET A 440 -8.51 21.17 -17.80
C MET A 440 -9.57 21.67 -16.81
N ILE A 441 -10.47 20.79 -16.39
CA ILE A 441 -11.34 21.03 -15.23
C ILE A 441 -10.59 20.47 -14.03
N GLU A 442 -10.08 21.34 -13.17
CA GLU A 442 -9.31 20.96 -11.97
C GLU A 442 -10.14 21.16 -10.68
N GLY A 443 -9.79 20.43 -9.62
CA GLY A 443 -10.36 20.59 -8.28
C GLY A 443 -11.84 20.21 -8.14
N ILE A 444 -12.58 20.91 -7.27
CA ILE A 444 -13.99 20.59 -6.92
C ILE A 444 -14.92 20.46 -8.14
N PRO A 445 -14.85 21.33 -9.18
CA PRO A 445 -15.63 21.15 -10.40
C PRO A 445 -15.40 19.80 -11.09
N ALA A 446 -14.17 19.26 -11.07
CA ALA A 446 -13.86 17.95 -11.65
C ALA A 446 -14.57 16.84 -10.88
N VAL A 447 -14.53 16.89 -9.55
CA VAL A 447 -15.25 15.96 -8.65
C VAL A 447 -16.76 16.01 -8.91
N LEU A 448 -17.34 17.20 -8.95
CA LEU A 448 -18.79 17.38 -9.17
C LEU A 448 -19.23 16.92 -10.57
N VAL A 449 -18.40 17.12 -11.60
CA VAL A 449 -18.66 16.60 -12.96
C VAL A 449 -18.53 15.08 -12.99
N GLY A 450 -17.48 14.49 -12.40
CA GLY A 450 -17.29 13.05 -12.34
C GLY A 450 -18.41 12.32 -11.61
N VAL A 451 -18.76 12.78 -10.41
CA VAL A 451 -19.89 12.26 -9.62
C VAL A 451 -21.22 12.51 -10.35
N GLY A 452 -21.42 13.68 -10.95
CA GLY A 452 -22.62 14.02 -11.72
C GLY A 452 -22.82 13.11 -12.93
N LEU A 453 -21.77 12.86 -13.72
CA LEU A 453 -21.78 11.94 -14.85
C LEU A 453 -22.05 10.50 -14.41
N LEU A 454 -21.46 10.06 -13.29
CA LEU A 454 -21.72 8.74 -12.71
C LEU A 454 -23.17 8.57 -12.30
N LEU A 455 -23.74 9.55 -11.57
CA LEU A 455 -25.15 9.53 -11.17
C LEU A 455 -26.10 9.58 -12.38
N LEU A 456 -25.76 10.31 -13.44
CA LEU A 456 -26.54 10.33 -14.69
C LEU A 456 -26.46 8.98 -15.43
N ALA A 457 -25.27 8.37 -15.52
CA ALA A 457 -25.09 7.06 -16.14
C ALA A 457 -25.87 5.98 -15.37
N MET A 458 -25.83 5.99 -14.03
CA MET A 458 -26.65 5.11 -13.19
C MET A 458 -28.15 5.39 -13.33
N GLY A 459 -28.55 6.67 -13.42
CA GLY A 459 -29.92 7.10 -13.66
C GLY A 459 -30.50 6.66 -15.01
N SER A 460 -29.65 6.33 -15.99
CA SER A 460 -30.07 5.74 -17.27
C SER A 460 -30.47 4.25 -17.16
N GLY A 461 -30.23 3.61 -16.02
CA GLY A 461 -30.48 2.18 -15.79
C GLY A 461 -29.31 1.27 -16.18
N MET A 462 -28.14 1.81 -16.52
CA MET A 462 -26.92 1.02 -16.69
C MET A 462 -26.52 0.34 -15.36
N PRO A 463 -26.05 -0.92 -15.38
CA PRO A 463 -25.47 -1.55 -14.19
C PRO A 463 -24.30 -0.72 -13.66
N VAL A 464 -24.18 -0.60 -12.33
CA VAL A 464 -23.19 0.29 -11.69
C VAL A 464 -21.78 0.05 -12.20
N PHE A 465 -21.34 -1.21 -12.30
CA PHE A 465 -20.00 -1.54 -12.78
C PHE A 465 -19.73 -1.04 -14.21
N VAL A 466 -20.75 -1.02 -15.08
CA VAL A 466 -20.63 -0.48 -16.45
C VAL A 466 -20.61 1.04 -16.42
N ALA A 467 -21.49 1.67 -15.65
CA ALA A 467 -21.53 3.13 -15.50
C ALA A 467 -20.19 3.67 -14.97
N PHE A 468 -19.65 3.04 -13.92
CA PHE A 468 -18.40 3.44 -13.28
C PHE A 468 -17.19 3.16 -14.16
N LEU A 469 -17.14 2.01 -14.83
CA LEU A 469 -16.08 1.70 -15.81
C LEU A 469 -16.05 2.70 -16.98
N VAL A 470 -17.22 3.01 -17.56
CA VAL A 470 -17.33 3.94 -18.69
C VAL A 470 -16.97 5.38 -18.30
N VAL A 471 -17.40 5.84 -17.12
CA VAL A 471 -17.06 7.19 -16.63
C VAL A 471 -15.56 7.30 -16.33
N ASN A 472 -14.94 6.28 -15.69
CA ASN A 472 -13.51 6.30 -15.41
C ASN A 472 -12.64 6.17 -16.66
N LEU A 473 -13.01 5.32 -17.63
CA LEU A 473 -12.33 5.25 -18.93
C LEU A 473 -12.45 6.58 -19.70
N GLY A 474 -13.64 7.20 -19.70
CA GLY A 474 -13.86 8.50 -20.30
C GLY A 474 -13.04 9.60 -19.63
N ALA A 475 -13.02 9.65 -18.29
CA ALA A 475 -12.23 10.60 -17.53
C ALA A 475 -10.72 10.40 -17.74
N SER A 476 -10.22 9.16 -17.72
CA SER A 476 -8.83 8.83 -18.04
C SER A 476 -8.45 9.30 -19.45
N MET A 477 -9.25 8.99 -20.48
CA MET A 477 -8.97 9.47 -21.85
C MET A 477 -9.06 10.99 -22.00
N LEU A 478 -9.91 11.68 -21.23
CA LEU A 478 -10.08 13.14 -21.29
C LEU A 478 -8.99 13.90 -20.51
N LEU A 479 -8.49 13.35 -19.41
CA LEU A 479 -7.48 13.98 -18.54
C LEU A 479 -6.05 13.60 -18.92
N LEU A 480 -5.81 12.33 -19.29
CA LEU A 480 -4.48 11.74 -19.50
C LEU A 480 -4.23 11.29 -20.96
N GLY A 481 -5.23 11.39 -21.84
CA GLY A 481 -5.12 10.94 -23.23
C GLY A 481 -4.76 9.44 -23.33
N PRO A 482 -3.94 9.03 -24.33
CA PRO A 482 -3.49 7.65 -24.46
C PRO A 482 -2.66 7.13 -23.29
N ALA A 483 -1.92 7.99 -22.57
CA ALA A 483 -1.12 7.59 -21.40
C ALA A 483 -1.98 7.05 -20.25
N GLY A 484 -3.23 7.52 -20.14
CA GLY A 484 -4.21 7.02 -19.18
C GLY A 484 -4.58 5.54 -19.32
N PHE A 485 -4.23 4.90 -20.45
CA PHE A 485 -4.38 3.45 -20.61
C PHE A 485 -3.43 2.66 -19.71
N GLY A 486 -2.24 3.19 -19.40
CA GLY A 486 -1.31 2.58 -18.43
C GLY A 486 -1.92 2.50 -17.04
N MET A 487 -2.40 3.64 -16.53
CA MET A 487 -3.11 3.74 -15.24
C MET A 487 -4.35 2.85 -15.17
N PHE A 488 -5.14 2.77 -16.26
CA PHE A 488 -6.25 1.82 -16.36
C PHE A 488 -5.79 0.36 -16.23
N SER A 489 -4.72 -0.03 -16.94
CA SER A 489 -4.17 -1.38 -16.90
C SER A 489 -3.60 -1.73 -15.54
N GLY A 490 -2.84 -0.81 -14.91
CA GLY A 490 -2.28 -0.95 -13.56
C GLY A 490 -3.37 -1.17 -12.52
N SER A 491 -4.36 -0.28 -12.44
CA SER A 491 -5.52 -0.41 -11.54
C SER A 491 -6.23 -1.77 -11.64
N PHE A 492 -6.41 -2.29 -12.85
CA PHE A 492 -7.03 -3.61 -13.06
C PHE A 492 -6.09 -4.76 -12.68
N PHE A 493 -4.78 -4.65 -12.94
CA PHE A 493 -3.80 -5.67 -12.59
C PHE A 493 -3.58 -5.75 -11.07
N GLU A 494 -3.39 -4.63 -10.38
CA GLU A 494 -3.31 -4.56 -8.91
C GLU A 494 -4.54 -5.20 -8.26
N THR A 495 -5.74 -4.81 -8.72
CA THR A 495 -6.99 -5.37 -8.18
C THR A 495 -7.12 -6.87 -8.47
N ALA A 496 -6.70 -7.34 -9.65
CA ALA A 496 -6.76 -8.76 -9.99
C ALA A 496 -5.74 -9.61 -9.23
N THR A 497 -4.63 -9.02 -8.78
CA THR A 497 -3.52 -9.71 -8.08
C THR A 497 -3.56 -9.56 -6.55
N SER A 498 -4.39 -8.66 -6.01
CA SER A 498 -4.53 -8.43 -4.57
C SER A 498 -5.01 -9.69 -3.81
N SER A 499 -4.15 -10.22 -2.95
CA SER A 499 -4.42 -11.41 -2.13
C SER A 499 -5.56 -11.21 -1.11
N SER A 500 -5.75 -9.98 -0.61
CA SER A 500 -6.85 -9.63 0.31
C SER A 500 -8.23 -9.84 -0.33
N LEU A 501 -8.35 -9.58 -1.65
CA LEU A 501 -9.63 -9.65 -2.36
C LEU A 501 -10.13 -11.09 -2.55
N VAL A 502 -9.27 -12.10 -2.39
CA VAL A 502 -9.67 -13.52 -2.36
C VAL A 502 -10.58 -13.83 -1.16
N THR A 503 -10.52 -13.03 -0.08
CA THR A 503 -11.44 -13.13 1.06
C THR A 503 -12.90 -12.96 0.62
N ILE A 504 -13.19 -11.99 -0.25
CA ILE A 504 -14.56 -11.62 -0.63
C ILE A 504 -15.33 -12.79 -1.28
N PRO A 505 -14.82 -13.45 -2.36
CA PRO A 505 -15.46 -14.63 -2.94
C PRO A 505 -15.66 -15.80 -1.96
N LEU A 506 -14.72 -16.03 -1.04
CA LEU A 506 -14.81 -17.13 -0.08
C LEU A 506 -15.92 -16.91 0.95
N PHE A 507 -16.07 -15.69 1.48
CA PHE A 507 -17.16 -15.36 2.39
C PHE A 507 -18.53 -15.35 1.68
N ILE A 508 -18.61 -14.87 0.44
CA ILE A 508 -19.84 -14.96 -0.38
C ILE A 508 -20.19 -16.43 -0.64
N LEU A 509 -19.20 -17.26 -0.99
CA LEU A 509 -19.42 -18.69 -1.24
C LEU A 509 -19.88 -19.44 0.01
N MET A 510 -19.27 -19.15 1.17
CA MET A 510 -19.73 -19.67 2.47
C MET A 510 -21.19 -19.29 2.73
N GLY A 511 -21.55 -18.02 2.54
CA GLY A 511 -22.93 -17.52 2.69
C GLY A 511 -23.92 -18.23 1.77
N GLU A 512 -23.60 -18.36 0.48
CA GLU A 512 -24.43 -19.07 -0.52
C GLU A 512 -24.60 -20.56 -0.19
N LEU A 513 -23.51 -21.25 0.19
CA LEU A 513 -23.56 -22.65 0.60
C LEU A 513 -24.44 -22.83 1.85
N LEU A 514 -24.28 -21.97 2.86
CA LEU A 514 -25.10 -22.02 4.08
C LEU A 514 -26.57 -21.70 3.79
N PHE A 515 -26.86 -20.70 2.98
CA PHE A 515 -28.22 -20.33 2.56
C PHE A 515 -28.92 -21.51 1.86
N ARG A 516 -28.19 -22.29 1.06
CA ARG A 516 -28.70 -23.47 0.33
C ARG A 516 -28.63 -24.79 1.13
N SER A 517 -27.98 -24.82 2.29
CA SER A 517 -27.69 -26.06 3.05
C SER A 517 -28.86 -26.66 3.85
N ARG A 518 -30.07 -26.08 3.80
CA ARG A 518 -31.16 -26.20 4.80
C ARG A 518 -30.85 -25.63 6.18
N ALA A 519 -29.70 -25.01 6.42
CA ALA A 519 -29.43 -24.32 7.69
C ALA A 519 -30.57 -23.37 8.08
N VAL A 520 -31.14 -22.66 7.10
CA VAL A 520 -32.30 -21.78 7.27
C VAL A 520 -33.49 -22.48 7.94
N GLU A 521 -33.87 -23.66 7.47
CA GLU A 521 -35.01 -24.42 7.99
C GLU A 521 -34.73 -24.94 9.41
N VAL A 522 -33.49 -25.41 9.65
CA VAL A 522 -33.05 -25.94 10.94
C VAL A 522 -32.97 -24.83 12.01
N LEU A 523 -32.42 -23.67 11.64
CA LEU A 523 -32.36 -22.47 12.48
C LEU A 523 -33.76 -21.99 12.84
N PHE A 524 -34.65 -21.90 11.85
CA PHE A 524 -36.05 -21.52 12.06
C PHE A 524 -36.73 -22.41 13.10
N GLN A 525 -36.68 -23.73 12.92
CA GLN A 525 -37.32 -24.69 13.83
C GLN A 525 -36.70 -24.67 15.23
N SER A 526 -35.38 -24.50 15.32
CA SER A 526 -34.65 -24.51 16.59
C SER A 526 -34.93 -23.24 17.40
N ILE A 527 -34.91 -22.07 16.76
CA ILE A 527 -35.18 -20.78 17.41
C ILE A 527 -36.69 -20.65 17.76
N ASP A 528 -37.62 -21.12 16.91
CA ASP A 528 -39.05 -21.21 17.27
C ASP A 528 -39.27 -22.07 18.53
N THR A 529 -38.50 -23.14 18.69
CA THR A 529 -38.53 -23.99 19.89
C THR A 529 -37.96 -23.28 21.12
N LEU A 530 -36.85 -22.55 20.99
CA LEU A 530 -36.15 -21.89 22.09
C LEU A 530 -36.87 -20.63 22.63
N VAL A 531 -37.51 -19.83 21.77
CA VAL A 531 -38.14 -18.55 22.17
C VAL A 531 -39.35 -18.73 23.12
N GLY A 532 -39.94 -19.92 23.19
CA GLY A 532 -40.94 -20.27 24.22
C GLY A 532 -42.19 -19.37 24.23
N ARG A 533 -42.76 -19.14 25.43
CA ARG A 533 -43.98 -18.33 25.63
C ARG A 533 -43.64 -16.91 26.11
N VAL A 534 -43.66 -15.95 25.19
CA VAL A 534 -43.47 -14.51 25.41
C VAL A 534 -44.66 -13.75 24.80
N ARG A 535 -45.12 -12.64 25.41
CA ARG A 535 -46.19 -11.82 24.82
C ARG A 535 -45.71 -11.20 23.51
N GLY A 536 -46.50 -11.33 22.44
CA GLY A 536 -46.08 -10.87 21.12
C GLY A 536 -45.03 -11.79 20.48
N ARG A 537 -45.11 -13.09 20.78
CA ARG A 537 -44.11 -14.11 20.44
C ARG A 537 -43.55 -13.99 19.04
N GLN A 538 -44.41 -13.80 18.02
CA GLN A 538 -43.97 -13.77 16.62
C GLN A 538 -43.08 -12.56 16.28
N PHE A 539 -43.26 -11.40 16.93
CA PHE A 539 -42.41 -10.23 16.70
C PHE A 539 -41.00 -10.43 17.28
N ILE A 540 -40.91 -10.95 18.51
CA ILE A 540 -39.63 -11.27 19.15
C ILE A 540 -38.94 -12.41 18.40
N LEU A 541 -39.69 -13.44 18.00
CA LEU A 541 -39.21 -14.53 17.17
C LEU A 541 -38.65 -14.00 15.83
N SER A 542 -39.34 -13.05 15.18
CA SER A 542 -38.84 -12.41 13.95
C SER A 542 -37.51 -11.69 14.16
N ILE A 543 -37.37 -10.91 15.24
CA ILE A 543 -36.11 -10.18 15.52
C ILE A 543 -34.98 -11.15 15.84
N VAL A 544 -35.21 -12.15 16.70
CA VAL A 544 -34.19 -13.13 17.09
C VAL A 544 -33.79 -13.99 15.89
N LEU A 545 -34.75 -14.49 15.11
CA LEU A 545 -34.46 -15.20 13.85
C LEU A 545 -33.60 -14.34 12.95
N ALA A 546 -34.01 -13.11 12.66
CA ALA A 546 -33.28 -12.23 11.75
C ALA A 546 -31.87 -11.86 12.26
N THR A 547 -31.70 -11.67 13.58
CA THR A 547 -30.40 -11.45 14.23
C THR A 547 -29.48 -12.66 14.07
N VAL A 548 -29.99 -13.89 14.19
CA VAL A 548 -29.18 -15.11 13.96
C VAL A 548 -29.01 -15.41 12.46
N PHE A 549 -29.93 -14.97 11.60
CA PHE A 549 -29.76 -15.01 10.15
C PHE A 549 -28.75 -13.98 9.63
N SER A 550 -28.46 -12.95 10.42
CA SER A 550 -27.48 -11.93 10.07
C SER A 550 -26.09 -12.53 9.93
N THR A 551 -25.70 -13.35 10.91
CA THR A 551 -24.42 -14.09 10.95
C THR A 551 -24.31 -15.26 9.97
N LEU A 552 -25.35 -15.51 9.16
CA LEU A 552 -25.32 -16.50 8.08
C LEU A 552 -24.98 -15.88 6.72
N SER A 553 -25.60 -14.75 6.44
CA SER A 553 -25.87 -14.32 5.07
C SER A 553 -25.10 -13.08 4.66
N GLY A 554 -24.73 -12.20 5.60
CA GLY A 554 -24.17 -10.88 5.31
C GLY A 554 -25.10 -9.91 4.54
N ALA A 555 -26.22 -10.39 4.01
CA ALA A 555 -27.03 -9.70 3.01
C ALA A 555 -28.48 -9.48 3.46
N ALA A 556 -28.80 -8.23 3.81
CA ALA A 556 -30.11 -7.85 4.34
C ALA A 556 -31.29 -8.24 3.42
N MET A 557 -31.11 -8.13 2.09
CA MET A 557 -32.13 -8.51 1.10
C MET A 557 -32.55 -9.98 1.20
N GLY A 558 -31.58 -10.90 1.33
CA GLY A 558 -31.84 -12.33 1.38
C GLY A 558 -32.64 -12.71 2.63
N VAL A 559 -32.23 -12.16 3.78
CA VAL A 559 -32.93 -12.34 5.06
C VAL A 559 -34.34 -11.73 5.01
N ALA A 560 -34.49 -10.51 4.51
CA ALA A 560 -35.80 -9.83 4.42
C ALA A 560 -36.78 -10.55 3.48
N ALA A 561 -36.31 -11.04 2.32
CA ALA A 561 -37.15 -11.80 1.39
C ALA A 561 -37.53 -13.18 1.95
N MET A 562 -36.59 -13.87 2.60
CA MET A 562 -36.83 -15.20 3.18
C MET A 562 -37.83 -15.13 4.35
N LEU A 563 -37.63 -14.20 5.30
CA LEU A 563 -38.55 -13.97 6.41
C LEU A 563 -39.89 -13.38 5.95
N GLY A 564 -39.86 -12.49 4.94
CA GLY A 564 -41.07 -11.96 4.29
C GLY A 564 -41.94 -13.04 3.64
N ARG A 565 -41.36 -14.11 3.13
CA ARG A 565 -42.10 -15.26 2.57
C ARG A 565 -42.53 -16.28 3.64
N SER A 566 -41.71 -16.52 4.66
CA SER A 566 -41.90 -17.61 5.63
C SER A 566 -42.67 -17.20 6.90
N LEU A 567 -42.45 -16.00 7.43
CA LEU A 567 -43.12 -15.51 8.65
C LEU A 567 -44.35 -14.65 8.34
N LEU A 568 -44.21 -13.65 7.46
CA LEU A 568 -45.19 -12.57 7.35
C LEU A 568 -46.62 -13.06 7.04
N PRO A 569 -46.87 -14.00 6.09
CA PRO A 569 -48.22 -14.51 5.84
C PRO A 569 -48.80 -15.23 7.07
N GLY A 570 -47.97 -15.96 7.81
CA GLY A 570 -48.35 -16.64 9.05
C GLY A 570 -48.57 -15.69 10.23
N MET A 571 -47.90 -14.54 10.27
CA MET A 571 -48.15 -13.50 11.28
C MET A 571 -49.50 -12.83 11.02
N VAL A 572 -49.73 -12.39 9.78
CA VAL A 572 -50.97 -11.71 9.36
C VAL A 572 -52.19 -12.62 9.51
N SER A 573 -52.10 -13.89 9.10
CA SER A 573 -53.24 -14.84 9.22
C SER A 573 -53.63 -15.18 10.66
N ARG A 574 -52.68 -15.08 11.61
CA ARG A 574 -52.94 -15.20 13.05
C ARG A 574 -53.40 -13.89 13.72
N GLY A 575 -53.54 -12.80 12.95
CA GLY A 575 -54.04 -11.51 13.46
C GLY A 575 -52.98 -10.62 14.12
N TYR A 576 -51.69 -10.86 13.88
CA TYR A 576 -50.64 -9.90 14.27
C TYR A 576 -50.68 -8.66 13.36
N ASP A 577 -50.39 -7.47 13.90
CA ASP A 577 -50.38 -6.23 13.10
C ASP A 577 -49.35 -6.30 11.95
N ALA A 578 -49.84 -6.12 10.72
CA ALA A 578 -49.02 -6.27 9.51
C ALA A 578 -47.89 -5.24 9.46
N ARG A 579 -48.12 -3.99 9.88
CA ARG A 579 -47.09 -2.93 9.84
C ARG A 579 -45.95 -3.21 10.82
N LEU A 580 -46.28 -3.58 12.06
CA LEU A 580 -45.27 -3.97 13.05
C LEU A 580 -44.51 -5.23 12.59
N SER A 581 -45.22 -6.19 11.95
CA SER A 581 -44.61 -7.44 11.45
C SER A 581 -43.57 -7.17 10.36
N ILE A 582 -43.93 -6.37 9.36
CA ILE A 582 -43.02 -5.93 8.29
C ILE A 582 -41.81 -5.22 8.89
N GLY A 583 -42.03 -4.25 9.79
CA GLY A 583 -40.96 -3.49 10.42
C GLY A 583 -39.99 -4.36 11.22
N THR A 584 -40.47 -5.35 11.98
CA THR A 584 -39.60 -6.28 12.71
C THR A 584 -38.77 -7.19 11.81
N ILE A 585 -39.28 -7.56 10.64
CA ILE A 585 -38.52 -8.32 9.65
C ILE A 585 -37.43 -7.44 9.03
N LEU A 586 -37.79 -6.23 8.58
CA LEU A 586 -36.86 -5.28 7.97
C LEU A 586 -35.72 -4.89 8.92
N ALA A 587 -36.04 -4.53 10.16
CA ALA A 587 -35.07 -4.09 11.14
C ALA A 587 -34.07 -5.19 11.50
N GLY A 588 -34.57 -6.40 11.77
CA GLY A 588 -33.72 -7.54 12.06
C GLY A 588 -32.90 -8.00 10.85
N ALA A 589 -33.46 -7.96 9.63
CA ALA A 589 -32.71 -8.29 8.41
C ALA A 589 -31.58 -7.29 8.14
N SER A 590 -31.77 -6.02 8.55
CA SER A 590 -30.77 -4.97 8.49
C SER A 590 -29.65 -5.14 9.53
N LEU A 591 -29.64 -6.19 10.34
CA LEU A 591 -28.47 -6.54 11.14
C LEU A 591 -27.46 -7.40 10.36
N ALA A 592 -27.84 -7.92 9.18
CA ALA A 592 -26.99 -8.80 8.37
C ALA A 592 -25.65 -8.19 7.93
N PRO A 593 -25.57 -6.90 7.56
CA PRO A 593 -24.28 -6.27 7.28
C PRO A 593 -23.39 -6.08 8.51
N LEU A 594 -23.98 -6.04 9.71
CA LEU A 594 -23.33 -5.57 10.94
C LEU A 594 -22.79 -6.69 11.82
N ILE A 595 -23.49 -7.82 11.93
CA ILE A 595 -23.10 -8.93 12.83
C ILE A 595 -22.24 -9.95 12.05
N PRO A 596 -20.99 -10.23 12.49
CA PRO A 596 -20.09 -11.14 11.78
C PRO A 596 -20.60 -12.59 11.63
N PRO A 597 -20.12 -13.32 10.61
CA PRO A 597 -19.30 -12.86 9.47
C PRO A 597 -20.04 -11.94 8.49
N SER A 598 -19.38 -10.87 8.01
CA SER A 598 -19.95 -9.89 7.09
C SER A 598 -19.03 -9.56 5.91
N VAL A 599 -19.55 -9.71 4.69
CA VAL A 599 -18.84 -9.34 3.45
C VAL A 599 -18.66 -7.81 3.34
N LEU A 600 -19.61 -7.02 3.85
CA LEU A 600 -19.51 -5.56 3.77
C LEU A 600 -18.40 -5.02 4.67
N VAL A 601 -18.22 -5.61 5.86
CA VAL A 601 -17.09 -5.31 6.74
C VAL A 601 -15.75 -5.59 6.04
N ILE A 602 -15.63 -6.73 5.35
CA ILE A 602 -14.41 -7.11 4.63
C ILE A 602 -14.12 -6.12 3.50
N ILE A 603 -15.15 -5.69 2.75
CA ILE A 603 -15.04 -4.66 1.70
C ILE A 603 -14.58 -3.33 2.30
N ILE A 604 -15.18 -2.85 3.39
CA ILE A 604 -14.78 -1.60 4.06
C ILE A 604 -13.34 -1.68 4.56
N GLY A 605 -12.98 -2.74 5.30
CA GLY A 605 -11.62 -2.92 5.82
C GLY A 605 -10.57 -2.94 4.71
N THR A 606 -10.88 -3.57 3.57
CA THR A 606 -9.96 -3.62 2.43
C THR A 606 -9.84 -2.27 1.71
N LEU A 607 -10.94 -1.53 1.51
CA LEU A 607 -10.95 -0.24 0.80
C LEU A 607 -10.40 0.91 1.63
N ALA A 608 -10.62 0.87 2.94
CA ALA A 608 -10.18 1.92 3.86
C ALA A 608 -8.79 1.63 4.46
N GLY A 609 -8.19 0.46 4.21
CA GLY A 609 -6.89 0.09 4.77
C GLY A 609 -6.92 -0.24 6.27
N VAL A 610 -8.08 -0.57 6.83
CA VAL A 610 -8.28 -0.74 8.29
C VAL A 610 -8.49 -2.21 8.67
N SER A 611 -8.14 -2.57 9.90
CA SER A 611 -8.17 -3.97 10.36
C SER A 611 -9.55 -4.62 10.20
N ILE A 612 -9.62 -5.64 9.34
CA ILE A 612 -10.83 -6.44 9.07
C ILE A 612 -11.26 -7.18 10.34
N ALA A 613 -10.30 -7.69 11.12
CA ALA A 613 -10.56 -8.34 12.40
C ALA A 613 -11.19 -7.36 13.41
N GLY A 614 -10.60 -6.17 13.55
CA GLY A 614 -11.12 -5.08 14.36
C GLY A 614 -12.54 -4.70 13.99
N LEU A 615 -12.82 -4.38 12.72
CA LEU A 615 -14.18 -4.03 12.27
C LEU A 615 -15.20 -5.17 12.44
N LEU A 616 -14.81 -6.43 12.25
CA LEU A 616 -15.73 -7.56 12.48
C LEU A 616 -16.12 -7.61 13.95
N ILE A 617 -15.15 -7.61 14.87
CA ILE A 617 -15.41 -7.60 16.31
C ILE A 617 -16.25 -6.37 16.72
N ALA A 618 -15.90 -5.19 16.19
CA ALA A 618 -16.58 -3.93 16.46
C ALA A 618 -18.09 -4.01 16.18
N GLY A 619 -18.53 -4.79 15.19
CA GLY A 619 -19.95 -4.99 14.87
C GLY A 619 -20.77 -5.80 15.89
N ILE A 620 -20.13 -6.56 16.78
CA ILE A 620 -20.82 -7.49 17.70
C ILE A 620 -21.68 -6.75 18.74
N ILE A 621 -21.10 -5.82 19.51
CA ILE A 621 -21.84 -5.06 20.53
C ILE A 621 -22.93 -4.19 19.89
N PRO A 622 -22.66 -3.39 18.84
CA PRO A 622 -23.67 -2.57 18.18
C PRO A 622 -24.82 -3.40 17.58
N GLY A 623 -24.53 -4.56 16.99
CA GLY A 623 -25.56 -5.48 16.52
C GLY A 623 -26.50 -5.97 17.63
N LEU A 624 -25.96 -6.30 18.80
CA LEU A 624 -26.74 -6.66 19.99
C LEU A 624 -27.51 -5.47 20.57
N VAL A 625 -26.93 -4.26 20.55
CA VAL A 625 -27.60 -3.02 20.94
C VAL A 625 -28.81 -2.74 20.05
N PHE A 626 -28.67 -2.79 18.72
CA PHE A 626 -29.79 -2.60 17.80
C PHE A 626 -30.86 -3.69 17.95
N SER A 627 -30.49 -4.96 18.03
CA SER A 627 -31.44 -6.06 18.28
C SER A 627 -32.24 -5.85 19.57
N SER A 628 -31.57 -5.38 20.64
CA SER A 628 -32.18 -5.04 21.92
C SER A 628 -33.11 -3.82 21.82
N LEU A 629 -32.72 -2.76 21.10
CA LEU A 629 -33.56 -1.59 20.84
C LEU A 629 -34.84 -1.96 20.08
N PHE A 630 -34.75 -2.83 19.07
CA PHE A 630 -35.90 -3.31 18.30
C PHE A 630 -36.84 -4.14 19.18
N ALA A 631 -36.31 -5.05 19.99
CA ALA A 631 -37.09 -5.88 20.92
C ALA A 631 -37.78 -5.03 21.99
N ALA A 632 -37.08 -4.05 22.57
CA ALA A 632 -37.63 -3.11 23.55
C ALA A 632 -38.74 -2.25 22.95
N TYR A 633 -38.56 -1.72 21.74
CA TYR A 633 -39.58 -0.96 21.03
C TYR A 633 -40.85 -1.78 20.77
N VAL A 634 -40.71 -3.01 20.27
CA VAL A 634 -41.83 -3.95 20.07
C VAL A 634 -42.57 -4.19 21.39
N PHE A 635 -41.84 -4.48 22.46
CA PHE A 635 -42.42 -4.72 23.79
C PHE A 635 -43.22 -3.50 24.29
N ILE A 636 -42.65 -2.29 24.17
CA ILE A 636 -43.33 -1.03 24.55
C ILE A 636 -44.59 -0.80 23.69
N ARG A 637 -44.52 -1.09 22.39
CA ARG A 637 -45.67 -0.94 21.47
C ARG A 637 -46.83 -1.86 21.84
N ILE A 638 -46.54 -3.13 22.17
CA ILE A 638 -47.56 -4.12 22.59
C ILE A 638 -48.09 -3.82 23.99
N TRP A 639 -47.23 -3.36 24.91
CA TRP A 639 -47.65 -2.93 26.24
C TRP A 639 -48.61 -1.73 26.18
N ARG A 640 -48.35 -0.75 25.29
CA ARG A 640 -49.24 0.41 25.08
C ARG A 640 -50.51 0.08 24.29
N ASN A 641 -50.43 -0.83 23.32
CA ASN A 641 -51.60 -1.31 22.59
C ASN A 641 -51.58 -2.85 22.45
N PRO A 642 -52.23 -3.55 23.40
CA PRO A 642 -52.34 -5.01 23.35
C PRO A 642 -53.04 -5.56 22.11
N THR A 643 -53.81 -4.77 21.34
CA THR A 643 -54.48 -5.27 20.13
C THR A 643 -53.53 -5.49 18.94
N LEU A 644 -52.26 -5.11 19.06
CA LEU A 644 -51.25 -5.32 18.00
C LEU A 644 -50.74 -6.76 17.91
N ALA A 645 -50.96 -7.55 18.96
CA ALA A 645 -50.71 -8.99 19.00
C ALA A 645 -51.98 -9.70 19.51
N PRO A 646 -52.42 -10.80 18.88
CA PRO A 646 -53.49 -11.62 19.44
C PRO A 646 -53.10 -12.13 20.83
N ALA A 647 -54.08 -12.44 21.68
CA ALA A 647 -53.82 -13.23 22.87
C ALA A 647 -53.35 -14.62 22.42
N ASP A 648 -52.08 -14.98 22.67
CA ASP A 648 -51.51 -16.24 22.18
C ASP A 648 -52.18 -17.48 22.82
N GLU A 649 -53.25 -17.96 22.18
CA GLU A 649 -53.84 -19.30 22.41
C GLU A 649 -52.91 -20.39 21.87
N ASP A 650 -52.22 -20.14 20.74
CA ASP A 650 -51.21 -21.00 20.11
C ASP A 650 -49.82 -20.96 20.78
N ALA A 651 -49.69 -20.38 21.98
CA ALA A 651 -48.42 -20.37 22.70
C ALA A 651 -48.03 -21.79 23.14
N LYS A 652 -47.15 -22.43 22.35
CA LYS A 652 -46.41 -23.63 22.75
C LYS A 652 -45.96 -23.51 24.21
N SER A 653 -46.15 -24.58 24.97
CA SER A 653 -45.62 -24.73 26.33
C SER A 653 -44.13 -24.37 26.37
N ARG A 654 -43.63 -23.92 27.53
CA ARG A 654 -42.17 -23.76 27.72
C ARG A 654 -41.48 -25.04 27.26
N PRO A 655 -40.43 -24.96 26.42
CA PRO A 655 -39.77 -26.16 25.92
C PRO A 655 -39.25 -26.97 27.11
N SER A 656 -39.43 -28.29 27.05
CA SER A 656 -38.76 -29.18 27.99
C SER A 656 -37.24 -29.05 27.84
N LEU A 657 -36.49 -29.37 28.90
CA LEU A 657 -35.01 -29.34 28.84
C LEU A 657 -34.46 -30.20 27.69
N LEU A 658 -35.15 -31.29 27.35
CA LEU A 658 -34.78 -32.19 26.25
C LEU A 658 -35.07 -31.58 24.87
N GLU A 659 -36.19 -30.86 24.69
CA GLU A 659 -36.48 -30.12 23.45
C GLU A 659 -35.53 -28.94 23.25
N ALA A 660 -35.23 -28.19 24.32
CA ALA A 660 -34.26 -27.10 24.29
C ALA A 660 -32.84 -27.60 23.97
N ALA A 661 -32.40 -28.70 24.62
CA ALA A 661 -31.12 -29.34 24.30
C ALA A 661 -31.08 -29.87 22.85
N THR A 662 -32.18 -30.47 22.36
CA THR A 662 -32.27 -30.95 20.98
C THR A 662 -32.21 -29.80 19.97
N ALA A 663 -32.85 -28.65 20.27
CA ALA A 663 -32.75 -27.44 19.45
C ALA A 663 -31.31 -26.89 19.45
N LEU A 664 -30.65 -26.80 20.60
CA LEU A 664 -29.24 -26.40 20.70
C LEU A 664 -28.31 -27.34 19.91
N ILE A 665 -28.46 -28.66 20.03
CA ILE A 665 -27.66 -29.64 19.30
C ILE A 665 -27.85 -29.50 17.77
N LYS A 666 -29.06 -29.17 17.31
CA LYS A 666 -29.33 -28.87 15.89
C LYS A 666 -28.67 -27.58 15.40
N LEU A 667 -28.42 -26.62 16.29
CA LEU A 667 -27.74 -25.36 15.97
C LEU A 667 -26.21 -25.51 15.95
N LEU A 668 -25.65 -26.49 16.68
CA LEU A 668 -24.20 -26.67 16.83
C LEU A 668 -23.40 -26.64 15.52
N PRO A 669 -23.78 -27.36 14.42
CA PRO A 669 -22.99 -27.34 13.18
C PRO A 669 -22.79 -25.94 12.63
N PHE A 670 -23.82 -25.09 12.73
CA PHE A 670 -23.77 -23.70 12.29
C PHE A 670 -22.97 -22.81 13.25
N THR A 671 -23.21 -22.89 14.56
CA THR A 671 -22.48 -22.06 15.53
C THR A 671 -20.99 -22.40 15.58
N ILE A 672 -20.63 -23.66 15.30
CA ILE A 672 -19.23 -24.10 15.16
C ILE A 672 -18.54 -23.39 13.99
N ILE A 673 -19.22 -23.16 12.85
CA ILE A 673 -18.62 -22.41 11.73
C ILE A 673 -18.32 -20.98 12.15
N ILE A 674 -19.27 -20.29 12.78
CA ILE A 674 -19.05 -18.90 13.22
C ILE A 674 -17.91 -18.86 14.24
N ALA A 675 -17.91 -19.75 15.23
CA ALA A 675 -16.85 -19.83 16.23
C ALA A 675 -15.48 -20.19 15.62
N LEU A 676 -15.44 -21.01 14.58
CA LEU A 676 -14.23 -21.36 13.83
C LEU A 676 -13.71 -20.17 13.03
N VAL A 677 -14.54 -19.58 12.17
CA VAL A 677 -14.17 -18.46 11.29
C VAL A 677 -13.77 -17.24 12.13
N MET A 678 -14.60 -16.85 13.10
CA MET A 678 -14.28 -15.76 14.00
C MET A 678 -13.07 -16.10 14.85
N GLY A 679 -13.06 -17.25 15.54
CA GLY A 679 -11.95 -17.63 16.43
C GLY A 679 -10.59 -17.65 15.74
N LEU A 680 -10.52 -18.16 14.50
CA LEU A 680 -9.28 -18.13 13.70
C LEU A 680 -8.79 -16.71 13.42
N ILE A 681 -9.69 -15.80 13.06
CA ILE A 681 -9.38 -14.38 12.82
C ILE A 681 -8.99 -13.68 14.12
N LEU A 682 -9.74 -13.90 15.21
CA LEU A 682 -9.57 -13.19 16.48
C LEU A 682 -8.32 -13.64 17.24
N MET A 683 -7.90 -14.89 17.08
CA MET A 683 -6.68 -15.41 17.71
C MET A 683 -5.42 -15.19 16.84
N GLY A 684 -5.54 -14.49 15.69
CA GLY A 684 -4.43 -14.30 14.74
C GLY A 684 -3.91 -15.59 14.08
N VAL A 685 -4.58 -16.72 14.29
CA VAL A 685 -4.12 -18.06 13.85
C VAL A 685 -4.25 -18.26 12.34
N ALA A 686 -5.20 -17.57 11.71
CA ALA A 686 -5.36 -17.61 10.25
C ALA A 686 -5.87 -16.28 9.71
N THR A 687 -5.40 -15.91 8.53
CA THR A 687 -5.82 -14.71 7.81
C THR A 687 -7.33 -14.77 7.46
N PRO A 688 -7.98 -13.63 7.16
CA PRO A 688 -9.36 -13.63 6.68
C PRO A 688 -9.59 -14.56 5.48
N THR A 689 -8.66 -14.63 4.52
CA THR A 689 -8.74 -15.56 3.37
C THR A 689 -8.82 -17.03 3.82
N GLU A 690 -7.92 -17.45 4.72
CA GLU A 690 -7.88 -18.82 5.24
C GLU A 690 -9.09 -19.14 6.13
N ALA A 691 -9.50 -18.21 6.99
CA ALA A 691 -10.72 -18.33 7.78
C ALA A 691 -11.97 -18.45 6.88
N GLY A 692 -12.02 -17.70 5.77
CA GLY A 692 -13.05 -17.84 4.74
C GLY A 692 -13.07 -19.22 4.08
N ALA A 693 -11.89 -19.77 3.75
CA ALA A 693 -11.77 -21.13 3.21
C ALA A 693 -12.23 -22.20 4.23
N MET A 694 -11.85 -22.05 5.50
CA MET A 694 -12.33 -22.91 6.60
C MET A 694 -13.86 -22.78 6.80
N GLY A 695 -14.42 -21.58 6.61
CA GLY A 695 -15.86 -21.32 6.57
C GLY A 695 -16.57 -22.05 5.43
N VAL A 696 -16.00 -22.03 4.22
CA VAL A 696 -16.49 -22.81 3.07
C VAL A 696 -16.48 -24.31 3.38
N LEU A 697 -15.38 -24.85 3.92
CA LEU A 697 -15.33 -26.27 4.33
C LEU A 697 -16.38 -26.62 5.40
N GLY A 698 -16.51 -25.77 6.43
CA GLY A 698 -17.53 -25.93 7.46
C GLY A 698 -18.97 -25.88 6.93
N SER A 699 -19.24 -25.04 5.92
CA SER A 699 -20.55 -24.95 5.27
C SER A 699 -20.90 -26.22 4.48
N LEU A 700 -19.92 -26.83 3.79
CA LEU A 700 -20.07 -28.11 3.09
C LEU A 700 -20.33 -29.26 4.08
N MET A 701 -19.59 -29.29 5.19
CA MET A 701 -19.82 -30.25 6.28
C MET A 701 -21.22 -30.10 6.88
N THR A 702 -21.68 -28.87 7.10
CA THR A 702 -23.02 -28.58 7.64
C THR A 702 -24.12 -28.99 6.65
N ALA A 703 -23.95 -28.74 5.34
CA ALA A 703 -24.85 -29.25 4.31
C ALA A 703 -24.89 -30.79 4.25
N ALA A 704 -23.78 -31.47 4.53
CA ALA A 704 -23.74 -32.93 4.63
C ALA A 704 -24.49 -33.44 5.87
N ILE A 705 -24.28 -32.82 7.04
CA ILE A 705 -24.98 -33.13 8.30
C ILE A 705 -26.50 -32.95 8.14
N TYR A 706 -26.95 -31.86 7.50
CA TYR A 706 -28.37 -31.60 7.19
C TYR A 706 -28.90 -32.38 5.98
N ARG A 707 -28.10 -33.29 5.40
CA ARG A 707 -28.46 -34.18 4.29
C ARG A 707 -29.03 -33.42 3.09
N ASN A 708 -28.41 -32.28 2.75
CA ASN A 708 -28.73 -31.46 1.58
C ASN A 708 -27.53 -31.18 0.66
N LEU A 709 -26.34 -31.73 0.97
CA LEU A 709 -25.19 -31.63 0.09
C LEU A 709 -25.44 -32.34 -1.24
N SER A 710 -25.31 -31.62 -2.34
CA SER A 710 -25.38 -32.16 -3.70
C SER A 710 -24.48 -31.36 -4.63
N ILE A 711 -23.94 -32.00 -5.67
CA ILE A 711 -23.09 -31.33 -6.67
C ILE A 711 -23.84 -30.16 -7.31
N ARG A 712 -25.15 -30.32 -7.55
CA ARG A 712 -26.01 -29.25 -8.07
C ARG A 712 -26.03 -28.03 -7.14
N MET A 713 -26.20 -28.24 -5.83
CA MET A 713 -26.18 -27.14 -4.85
C MET A 713 -24.82 -26.42 -4.83
N ILE A 714 -23.71 -27.17 -4.90
CA ILE A 714 -22.35 -26.61 -4.96
C ILE A 714 -22.16 -25.77 -6.24
N VAL A 715 -22.52 -26.30 -7.40
CA VAL A 715 -22.37 -25.59 -8.70
C VAL A 715 -23.25 -24.34 -8.75
N GLU A 716 -24.47 -24.40 -8.21
CA GLU A 716 -25.34 -23.22 -8.10
C GLU A 716 -24.76 -22.17 -7.11
N ALA A 717 -24.21 -22.59 -5.96
CA ALA A 717 -23.59 -21.69 -4.99
C ALA A 717 -22.31 -21.01 -5.54
N VAL A 718 -21.44 -21.77 -6.19
CA VAL A 718 -20.24 -21.25 -6.89
C VAL A 718 -20.65 -20.33 -8.04
N GLY A 719 -21.70 -20.68 -8.79
CA GLY A 719 -22.20 -19.86 -9.90
C GLY A 719 -22.74 -18.50 -9.47
N GLU A 720 -23.51 -18.42 -8.37
CA GLU A 720 -23.95 -17.12 -7.84
C GLU A 720 -22.83 -16.36 -7.14
N SER A 721 -21.98 -17.04 -6.34
CA SER A 721 -20.82 -16.38 -5.71
C SER A 721 -19.87 -15.78 -6.75
N ALA A 722 -19.58 -16.48 -7.83
CA ALA A 722 -18.72 -15.98 -8.91
C ALA A 722 -19.29 -14.74 -9.61
N LYS A 723 -20.61 -14.66 -9.83
CA LYS A 723 -21.26 -13.46 -10.41
C LYS A 723 -21.15 -12.26 -9.49
N ILE A 724 -21.49 -12.44 -8.21
CA ILE A 724 -21.42 -11.37 -7.20
C ILE A 724 -19.97 -10.89 -7.06
N SER A 725 -19.02 -11.83 -6.94
CA SER A 725 -17.59 -11.55 -6.84
C SER A 725 -17.06 -10.81 -8.06
N ALA A 726 -17.39 -11.24 -9.28
CA ALA A 726 -16.95 -10.57 -10.50
C ALA A 726 -17.50 -9.13 -10.60
N MET A 727 -18.76 -8.91 -10.20
CA MET A 727 -19.32 -7.55 -10.10
C MET A 727 -18.53 -6.69 -9.12
N ILE A 728 -18.22 -7.21 -7.93
CA ILE A 728 -17.46 -6.48 -6.90
C ILE A 728 -16.05 -6.14 -7.42
N LEU A 729 -15.31 -7.13 -7.93
CA LEU A 729 -13.92 -6.94 -8.39
C LEU A 729 -13.81 -5.92 -9.54
N ILE A 730 -14.76 -5.89 -10.48
CA ILE A 730 -14.76 -4.89 -11.56
C ILE A 730 -15.05 -3.48 -11.01
N ILE A 731 -15.95 -3.34 -10.04
CA ILE A 731 -16.20 -2.03 -9.40
C ILE A 731 -14.99 -1.62 -8.54
N MET A 732 -14.28 -2.57 -7.91
CA MET A 732 -13.03 -2.31 -7.17
C MET A 732 -11.90 -1.82 -8.08
N ALA A 733 -11.69 -2.46 -9.24
CA ALA A 733 -10.70 -1.99 -10.21
C ALA A 733 -11.04 -0.60 -10.76
N SER A 734 -12.33 -0.34 -10.99
CA SER A 734 -12.82 0.98 -11.38
C SER A 734 -12.72 2.01 -10.24
N SER A 735 -12.82 1.58 -8.98
CA SER A 735 -12.67 2.41 -7.78
C SER A 735 -11.22 2.83 -7.56
N LYS A 736 -10.26 1.92 -7.75
CA LYS A 736 -8.84 2.24 -7.69
C LYS A 736 -8.48 3.28 -8.75
N LEU A 737 -8.95 3.09 -9.98
CA LEU A 737 -8.78 4.05 -11.07
C LEU A 737 -9.47 5.39 -10.78
N PHE A 738 -10.69 5.39 -10.23
CA PHE A 738 -11.36 6.61 -9.79
C PHE A 738 -10.55 7.37 -8.72
N SER A 739 -9.94 6.66 -7.79
CA SER A 739 -9.11 7.24 -6.72
C SER A 739 -7.85 7.89 -7.29
N GLN A 740 -7.16 7.20 -8.19
CA GLN A 740 -6.00 7.73 -8.92
C GLN A 740 -6.39 8.98 -9.74
N LEU A 741 -7.51 8.95 -10.47
CA LEU A 741 -8.00 10.10 -11.23
C LEU A 741 -8.48 11.28 -10.35
N LEU A 742 -9.05 10.99 -9.18
CA LEU A 742 -9.49 12.00 -8.20
C LEU A 742 -8.29 12.73 -7.57
N ALA A 743 -7.24 11.98 -7.26
CA ALA A 743 -5.99 12.55 -6.78
C ALA A 743 -5.26 13.30 -7.92
N PHE A 744 -5.20 12.71 -9.12
CA PHE A 744 -4.55 13.31 -10.30
C PHE A 744 -5.16 14.66 -10.70
N SER A 745 -6.49 14.77 -10.65
CA SER A 745 -7.21 16.02 -10.97
C SER A 745 -7.11 17.11 -9.87
N GLY A 746 -6.33 16.87 -8.81
CA GLY A 746 -6.29 17.72 -7.61
C GLY A 746 -7.61 17.72 -6.82
N GLY A 747 -8.56 16.87 -7.17
CA GLY A 747 -9.89 16.82 -6.54
C GLY A 747 -9.84 16.41 -5.08
N ALA A 748 -8.96 15.47 -4.71
CA ALA A 748 -8.74 15.07 -3.31
C ALA A 748 -8.23 16.24 -2.44
N SER A 749 -7.17 16.92 -2.90
CA SER A 749 -6.59 18.08 -2.21
C SER A 749 -7.58 19.25 -2.12
N ALA A 750 -8.29 19.55 -3.22
CA ALA A 750 -9.27 20.63 -3.27
C ALA A 750 -10.50 20.37 -2.36
N LEU A 751 -10.94 19.11 -2.22
CA LEU A 751 -11.97 18.74 -1.24
C LEU A 751 -11.48 18.97 0.19
N THR A 752 -10.25 18.54 0.51
CA THR A 752 -9.65 18.69 1.84
C THR A 752 -9.46 20.16 2.19
N GLN A 753 -8.97 20.97 1.26
CA GLN A 753 -8.78 22.41 1.43
C GLN A 753 -10.12 23.14 1.64
N TRP A 754 -11.13 22.86 0.83
CA TRP A 754 -12.48 23.40 1.02
C TRP A 754 -13.09 23.04 2.37
N ILE A 755 -12.80 21.84 2.86
CA ILE A 755 -13.23 21.37 4.18
C ILE A 755 -12.50 22.10 5.32
N VAL A 756 -11.21 22.40 5.16
CA VAL A 756 -10.45 23.24 6.10
C VAL A 756 -10.98 24.68 6.12
N GLU A 757 -11.29 25.25 4.94
CA GLU A 757 -11.89 26.58 4.80
C GLU A 757 -13.27 26.72 5.47
N LEU A 758 -14.06 25.64 5.53
CA LEU A 758 -15.37 25.64 6.19
C LEU A 758 -15.29 25.90 7.71
N GLN A 759 -14.13 25.68 8.35
CA GLN A 759 -13.89 25.86 9.80
C GLN A 759 -14.98 25.25 10.70
N VAL A 760 -15.60 24.16 10.26
CA VAL A 760 -16.67 23.48 11.00
C VAL A 760 -16.10 22.56 12.08
N SER A 761 -16.81 22.44 13.21
CA SER A 761 -16.45 21.49 14.27
C SER A 761 -16.56 20.04 13.79
N SER A 762 -15.75 19.15 14.37
CA SER A 762 -15.72 17.72 14.01
C SER A 762 -17.10 17.07 14.08
N TRP A 763 -17.94 17.42 15.06
CA TRP A 763 -19.34 16.92 15.13
C TRP A 763 -20.22 17.34 13.95
N VAL A 764 -20.01 18.54 13.40
CA VAL A 764 -20.74 19.02 12.20
C VAL A 764 -20.19 18.32 10.96
N MET A 765 -18.87 18.14 10.85
CA MET A 765 -18.24 17.37 9.77
C MET A 765 -18.73 15.91 9.76
N LEU A 766 -18.67 15.22 10.91
CA LEU A 766 -19.21 13.88 11.08
C LEU A 766 -20.68 13.79 10.65
N PHE A 767 -21.51 14.77 11.02
CA PHE A 767 -22.90 14.81 10.58
C PHE A 767 -23.03 14.95 9.05
N MET A 768 -22.21 15.78 8.39
CA MET A 768 -22.18 15.89 6.92
C MET A 768 -21.71 14.59 6.24
N LEU A 769 -20.63 13.98 6.76
CA LEU A 769 -20.09 12.70 6.30
C LEU A 769 -21.05 11.52 6.54
N MET A 770 -21.98 11.64 7.49
CA MET A 770 -23.05 10.65 7.68
C MET A 770 -24.30 10.98 6.85
N LEU A 771 -24.63 12.26 6.63
CA LEU A 771 -25.83 12.65 5.89
C LEU A 771 -25.75 12.29 4.40
N LEU A 772 -24.59 12.49 3.77
CA LEU A 772 -24.39 12.20 2.35
C LEU A 772 -24.59 10.70 2.00
N PRO A 773 -23.90 9.72 2.63
CA PRO A 773 -24.09 8.31 2.33
C PRO A 773 -25.50 7.83 2.72
N PHE A 774 -26.09 8.39 3.78
CA PHE A 774 -27.47 8.05 4.17
C PHE A 774 -28.47 8.36 3.06
N ILE A 775 -28.35 9.54 2.44
CA ILE A 775 -29.19 9.95 1.31
C ILE A 775 -28.89 9.11 0.07
N LEU A 776 -27.61 9.00 -0.31
CA LEU A 776 -27.22 8.29 -1.54
C LEU A 776 -27.58 6.78 -1.47
N CYS A 777 -27.42 6.14 -0.32
CA CYS A 777 -27.73 4.72 -0.11
C CYS A 777 -29.23 4.41 -0.07
N MET A 778 -30.11 5.42 -0.09
CA MET A 778 -31.54 5.17 -0.38
C MET A 778 -31.72 4.69 -1.82
N PHE A 779 -30.97 5.29 -2.76
CA PHE A 779 -31.11 5.09 -4.22
C PHE A 779 -30.09 4.08 -4.78
N ILE A 780 -28.89 4.04 -4.20
CA ILE A 780 -27.74 3.28 -4.67
C ILE A 780 -27.51 2.06 -3.77
N ASP A 781 -27.03 0.97 -4.35
CA ASP A 781 -26.59 -0.22 -3.60
C ASP A 781 -25.42 0.10 -2.65
N GLN A 782 -25.38 -0.61 -1.52
CA GLN A 782 -24.34 -0.46 -0.50
C GLN A 782 -22.91 -0.61 -1.02
N ILE A 783 -22.65 -1.64 -1.82
CA ILE A 783 -21.29 -1.96 -2.29
C ILE A 783 -20.85 -0.93 -3.32
N ALA A 784 -21.77 -0.58 -4.24
CA ALA A 784 -21.58 0.51 -5.19
C ALA A 784 -21.21 1.83 -4.49
N LEU A 785 -21.91 2.17 -3.39
CA LEU A 785 -21.68 3.39 -2.65
C LEU A 785 -20.37 3.38 -1.86
N MET A 786 -20.02 2.26 -1.20
CA MET A 786 -18.72 2.09 -0.54
C MET A 786 -17.56 2.40 -1.50
N LEU A 787 -17.63 1.87 -2.72
CA LEU A 787 -16.59 1.98 -3.75
C LEU A 787 -16.48 3.38 -4.40
N ILE A 788 -17.39 4.30 -4.08
CA ILE A 788 -17.32 5.70 -4.50
C ILE A 788 -16.91 6.57 -3.31
N VAL A 789 -17.54 6.34 -2.15
CA VAL A 789 -17.45 7.24 -1.00
C VAL A 789 -16.19 7.00 -0.16
N ILE A 790 -15.71 5.77 -0.03
CA ILE A 790 -14.55 5.47 0.84
C ILE A 790 -13.29 6.24 0.42
N PRO A 791 -12.85 6.22 -0.87
CA PRO A 791 -11.66 6.97 -1.28
C PRO A 791 -11.80 8.50 -1.15
N ILE A 792 -13.02 9.02 -1.27
CA ILE A 792 -13.32 10.44 -1.06
C ILE A 792 -13.21 10.81 0.42
N TYR A 793 -13.50 9.87 1.32
CA TYR A 793 -13.60 10.12 2.75
C TYR A 793 -12.29 9.93 3.51
N LEU A 794 -11.41 9.03 3.07
CA LEU A 794 -10.09 8.81 3.69
C LEU A 794 -9.33 10.12 4.01
N PRO A 795 -9.02 11.02 3.04
CA PRO A 795 -8.27 12.24 3.34
C PRO A 795 -9.00 13.22 4.27
N ILE A 796 -10.33 13.08 4.40
CA ILE A 796 -11.15 13.89 5.33
C ILE A 796 -11.08 13.29 6.75
N ILE A 797 -11.10 11.96 6.86
CA ILE A 797 -11.04 11.23 8.13
C ILE A 797 -9.70 11.49 8.80
N ASP A 798 -8.61 11.35 8.05
CA ASP A 798 -7.25 11.56 8.54
C ASP A 798 -7.07 13.00 9.02
N ARG A 799 -7.58 13.99 8.27
CA ARG A 799 -7.49 15.41 8.63
C ARG A 799 -8.23 15.79 9.92
N PHE A 800 -9.25 15.03 10.30
CA PHE A 800 -10.06 15.23 11.51
C PHE A 800 -9.71 14.27 12.65
N GLU A 801 -8.73 13.38 12.47
CA GLU A 801 -8.24 12.44 13.49
C GLU A 801 -9.36 11.56 14.09
N TYR A 802 -10.34 11.12 13.29
CA TYR A 802 -11.35 10.17 13.77
C TYR A 802 -10.75 8.78 13.94
N ASP A 803 -11.12 8.08 15.02
CA ASP A 803 -10.83 6.65 15.13
C ASP A 803 -11.41 5.88 13.93
N PRO A 804 -10.58 5.16 13.15
CA PRO A 804 -11.01 4.56 11.90
C PRO A 804 -12.04 3.44 12.11
N ILE A 805 -11.89 2.62 13.14
CA ILE A 805 -12.81 1.50 13.42
C ILE A 805 -14.20 2.04 13.78
N TRP A 806 -14.25 3.08 14.62
CA TRP A 806 -15.47 3.77 15.02
C TRP A 806 -16.16 4.48 13.86
N PHE A 807 -15.41 5.26 13.08
CA PHE A 807 -15.98 5.97 11.92
C PHE A 807 -16.54 4.98 10.89
N TRP A 808 -15.76 3.96 10.52
CA TRP A 808 -16.17 3.01 9.49
C TRP A 808 -17.29 2.08 9.93
N LEU A 809 -17.41 1.77 11.23
CA LEU A 809 -18.59 1.07 11.74
C LEU A 809 -19.84 1.97 11.76
N LEU A 810 -19.72 3.24 12.17
CA LEU A 810 -20.82 4.20 12.06
C LEU A 810 -21.29 4.36 10.60
N PHE A 811 -20.35 4.40 9.66
CA PHE A 811 -20.61 4.41 8.23
C PHE A 811 -21.30 3.12 7.74
N LEU A 812 -20.85 1.94 8.19
CA LEU A 812 -21.51 0.66 7.88
C LEU A 812 -22.96 0.62 8.40
N VAL A 813 -23.21 1.12 9.61
CA VAL A 813 -24.57 1.25 10.16
C VAL A 813 -25.37 2.23 9.32
N ASN A 814 -24.80 3.38 8.96
CA ASN A 814 -25.44 4.43 8.16
C ASN A 814 -25.99 3.92 6.83
N ILE A 815 -25.14 3.31 6.01
CA ILE A 815 -25.52 2.75 4.71
C ILE A 815 -26.53 1.59 4.87
N THR A 816 -26.53 0.95 6.04
CA THR A 816 -27.52 -0.07 6.42
C THR A 816 -28.89 0.52 6.73
N VAL A 817 -28.95 1.72 7.33
CA VAL A 817 -30.22 2.46 7.46
C VAL A 817 -30.71 2.95 6.09
N GLY A 818 -29.81 3.41 5.21
CA GLY A 818 -30.15 3.85 3.85
C GLY A 818 -30.89 2.77 3.06
N GLY A 819 -30.40 1.52 3.10
CA GLY A 819 -31.00 0.35 2.42
C GLY A 819 -32.42 -0.05 2.86
N ILE A 820 -32.93 0.50 3.97
CA ILE A 820 -34.34 0.37 4.42
C ILE A 820 -35.11 1.70 4.51
N THR A 821 -34.53 2.82 4.08
CA THR A 821 -35.20 4.12 4.17
C THR A 821 -35.99 4.43 2.88
N PRO A 822 -37.30 4.74 2.96
CA PRO A 822 -38.06 5.23 1.80
C PRO A 822 -37.48 6.54 1.26
N PRO A 823 -37.51 6.80 -0.06
CA PRO A 823 -38.52 6.32 -1.00
C PRO A 823 -38.15 5.08 -1.82
N PHE A 824 -36.93 4.57 -1.69
CA PHE A 824 -36.46 3.39 -2.43
C PHE A 824 -36.14 2.23 -1.49
N GLY A 825 -34.91 2.13 -0.97
CA GLY A 825 -34.51 1.09 -0.01
C GLY A 825 -34.68 -0.32 -0.58
N TYR A 826 -33.67 -0.85 -1.26
CA TYR A 826 -33.74 -2.15 -1.97
C TYR A 826 -34.17 -3.33 -1.08
N THR A 827 -33.92 -3.29 0.24
CA THR A 827 -34.40 -4.30 1.21
C THR A 827 -35.93 -4.24 1.39
N LEU A 828 -36.55 -3.07 1.25
CA LEU A 828 -38.01 -2.88 1.21
C LEU A 828 -38.62 -3.56 -0.02
N PHE A 829 -37.99 -3.42 -1.19
CA PHE A 829 -38.40 -4.10 -2.42
C PHE A 829 -38.21 -5.62 -2.33
N ALA A 830 -37.13 -6.10 -1.71
CA ALA A 830 -36.91 -7.52 -1.46
C ALA A 830 -38.02 -8.14 -0.61
N LEU A 831 -38.44 -7.47 0.49
CA LEU A 831 -39.58 -7.91 1.29
C LEU A 831 -40.92 -7.77 0.54
N LYS A 832 -41.13 -6.69 -0.22
CA LYS A 832 -42.36 -6.46 -0.98
C LYS A 832 -42.56 -7.48 -2.10
N SER A 833 -41.49 -7.99 -2.71
CA SER A 833 -41.57 -9.07 -3.70
C SER A 833 -41.80 -10.46 -3.08
N ALA A 834 -41.47 -10.62 -1.80
CA ALA A 834 -41.76 -11.83 -1.03
C ALA A 834 -43.22 -11.92 -0.54
N TRP A 835 -43.89 -10.78 -0.30
CA TRP A 835 -45.29 -10.73 0.17
C TRP A 835 -46.18 -9.84 -0.72
N ASN A 836 -47.02 -10.48 -1.53
CA ASN A 836 -47.79 -9.81 -2.58
C ASN A 836 -49.06 -9.08 -2.10
N GLU A 837 -49.59 -9.41 -0.91
CA GLU A 837 -50.92 -8.94 -0.46
C GLU A 837 -50.92 -7.48 0.03
N GLY A 838 -49.80 -6.97 0.55
CA GLY A 838 -49.66 -5.59 1.01
C GLY A 838 -49.25 -4.61 -0.08
N SER A 839 -49.66 -3.35 0.07
CA SER A 839 -49.20 -2.24 -0.79
C SER A 839 -47.79 -1.78 -0.41
N MET A 840 -47.02 -1.22 -1.35
CA MET A 840 -45.69 -0.69 -1.05
C MET A 840 -45.73 0.46 -0.02
N SER A 841 -46.78 1.29 -0.05
CA SER A 841 -47.04 2.31 0.97
C SER A 841 -47.12 1.72 2.39
N SER A 842 -47.65 0.49 2.56
CA SER A 842 -47.68 -0.19 3.86
C SER A 842 -46.29 -0.60 4.35
N VAL A 843 -45.40 -0.99 3.43
CA VAL A 843 -44.00 -1.34 3.72
C VAL A 843 -43.21 -0.09 4.08
N PHE A 844 -43.37 1.00 3.34
CA PHE A 844 -42.72 2.29 3.64
C PHE A 844 -43.16 2.85 5.00
N ALA A 845 -44.46 2.81 5.31
CA ALA A 845 -44.98 3.23 6.61
C ALA A 845 -44.52 2.33 7.78
N ALA A 846 -44.20 1.06 7.50
CA ALA A 846 -43.68 0.11 8.47
C ALA A 846 -42.18 0.30 8.76
N ALA A 847 -41.40 0.79 7.78
CA ALA A 847 -39.96 0.99 7.92
C ALA A 847 -39.59 2.19 8.81
N TRP A 848 -40.28 3.33 8.66
CA TRP A 848 -39.95 4.59 9.34
C TRP A 848 -39.69 4.51 10.85
N PRO A 849 -40.47 3.78 11.67
CA PRO A 849 -40.19 3.69 13.10
C PRO A 849 -38.87 2.97 13.41
N PHE A 850 -38.48 2.01 12.58
CA PHE A 850 -37.22 1.27 12.75
C PHE A 850 -36.02 2.03 12.18
N VAL A 851 -36.20 2.81 11.10
CA VAL A 851 -35.23 3.85 10.68
C VAL A 851 -34.96 4.82 11.84
N GLY A 852 -36.00 5.25 12.56
CA GLY A 852 -35.84 6.08 13.76
C GLY A 852 -35.05 5.40 14.89
N LEU A 853 -35.26 4.10 15.14
CA LEU A 853 -34.46 3.34 16.12
C LEU A 853 -33.01 3.17 15.67
N PHE A 854 -32.77 2.99 14.37
CA PHE A 854 -31.42 2.97 13.81
C PHE A 854 -30.71 4.30 14.02
N VAL A 855 -31.35 5.44 13.72
CA VAL A 855 -30.79 6.78 13.98
C VAL A 855 -30.52 7.00 15.46
N ILE A 856 -31.42 6.56 16.36
CA ILE A 856 -31.19 6.63 17.82
C ILE A 856 -29.96 5.80 18.23
N GLY A 857 -29.80 4.59 17.71
CA GLY A 857 -28.62 3.77 18.00
C GLY A 857 -27.35 4.31 17.37
N MET A 858 -27.40 4.92 16.18
CA MET A 858 -26.24 5.64 15.61
C MET A 858 -25.80 6.82 16.49
N VAL A 859 -26.75 7.61 17.00
CA VAL A 859 -26.44 8.70 17.95
C VAL A 859 -25.86 8.13 19.25
N LEU A 860 -26.34 6.99 19.73
CA LEU A 860 -25.77 6.30 20.90
C LEU A 860 -24.31 5.88 20.66
N LEU A 861 -24.02 5.24 19.51
CA LEU A 861 -22.66 4.81 19.13
C LEU A 861 -21.72 6.00 18.89
N ALA A 862 -22.25 7.11 18.36
CA ALA A 862 -21.47 8.33 18.17
C ALA A 862 -21.14 9.01 19.50
N LEU A 863 -22.05 8.99 20.48
CA LEU A 863 -21.83 9.60 21.80
C LEU A 863 -21.09 8.68 22.80
N VAL A 864 -21.01 7.38 22.53
CA VAL A 864 -20.34 6.38 23.37
C VAL A 864 -19.47 5.48 22.47
N PRO A 865 -18.29 5.95 22.02
CA PRO A 865 -17.42 5.23 21.09
C PRO A 865 -17.00 3.84 21.60
N GLU A 866 -16.94 3.65 22.92
CA GLU A 866 -16.58 2.39 23.57
C GLU A 866 -17.53 1.25 23.19
N LEU A 867 -18.79 1.53 22.81
CA LEU A 867 -19.70 0.50 22.28
C LEU A 867 -19.20 -0.12 20.97
N THR A 868 -18.29 0.56 20.28
CA THR A 868 -17.66 0.13 19.04
C THR A 868 -16.20 -0.30 19.27
N THR A 869 -15.43 0.45 20.06
CA THR A 869 -13.98 0.25 20.22
C THR A 869 -13.57 -0.68 21.36
N LEU A 870 -14.44 -0.97 22.34
CA LEU A 870 -14.09 -1.77 23.53
C LEU A 870 -13.62 -3.19 23.22
N LEU A 871 -14.30 -3.91 22.32
CA LEU A 871 -13.89 -5.27 21.97
C LEU A 871 -12.68 -5.31 21.01
N PRO A 872 -12.57 -4.41 20.01
CA PRO A 872 -11.34 -4.26 19.23
C PRO A 872 -10.10 -3.95 20.07
N SER A 873 -10.20 -3.10 21.10
CA SER A 873 -9.09 -2.76 22.00
C SER A 873 -8.70 -3.86 22.99
N MET A 874 -9.22 -5.08 22.81
CA MET A 874 -8.86 -6.28 23.57
C MET A 874 -8.19 -7.36 22.69
N LEU A 875 -8.01 -7.07 21.39
CA LEU A 875 -7.02 -7.73 20.54
C LEU A 875 -5.65 -7.09 20.78
#